data_AF-A0AAD3DUJ7-F1
#
_entry.id   AF-A0AAD3DUJ7-F1
#
_cell.length_a   1.000
_cell.length_b   1.000
_cell.length_c   1.000
_cell.angle_alpha   90.00
_cell.angle_beta   90.00
_cell.angle_gamma   90.00
#
_symmetry.space_group_name_H-M   'P 1'
#
loop_
_entity.id
_entity.type
_entity.pdbx_description
1 polymer ?
#
loop_
_entity_poly.entity_id
_entity_poly.type
_entity_poly.pdbx_seq_one_letter_code
_entity_poly.pdbx_strand_id
1 'polypeptide(L)'
;MAGSYKPCAGSALLLLLVSCYLSHICVSIRPAYQYNINAWRRGSTVSSGRTATANDRKPGTLDLPTLLRGTLYVVNVDGSLFKLARLEAESFQPQHLANSSAMYAHLRSIYPGENVGWAWYADTYAEDGWYRLEIRIDHDAPFPDIVKARAAGFVEGNLQGAHMYRYWTNYRVNEYRGRGEAPSQQLYDWLDEQYDWMTKKVHAATGWTRDMLAGRAPVPPPACGRGRCGNSSGNRNSSDVDAGGAGAGGDVVWSVSELLQPESQQQHQLQQPHPRQTGPQQIHQQSQQHQEQPQPHQQQQVLGDSDRRYWALAGLVAAQLEGLAAGFWAAAVEPGRNMTWQELYALNAIGDLYELNVLFPPTPEPSPSTAPPEPSHPSTPGAAPPPPPPPSYPPTSTTQGGAAAAAAPGPAVAAVKHLAVEGEVGDDTGPAGAATGGGGTEAVVRQGFTPVRQHSPPVRRYSPGHGEVGEYGYGELLECSAIIKVEELKEEEEEKEGEEQVEEEAEEVKKERETAGEDQEEEAEEGGLQRRRRRRVRSFWAAHNTWRSYYHMVRTWKVYDLPWGASGPLTVSSSPGLLHSKDDWYTTDKFVIMETTNGLYNKSLYDLIQPRCVLMWQRAQLANFGARSGSEWVDLFGRHNSGTYNNQWMVLDVPRLHSGRHSGLLWVLEQVPGAVRSRDVSQVLLRQGYWASYNVPYFPEIYNLTGYPHPSIYDTCPRAQIFRREQASLTSRAALMALMRLNRYKLDPLSGGLPNNAIAARYDLPAATDPAGQPRNWTRKAYGAVDAKVVDSESFPSGRTYVINGPTSDDQPPFSWAVPDPLLADIRHEGCVGEFRFGWQAYQSIAGPRGE
;
A
#
# COMPACT_ATOMS: atom_id res chain seq x y z
N MET A 1 22.21 -29.79 -57.98
CA MET A 1 23.61 -30.25 -58.22
C MET A 1 24.55 -29.14 -57.79
N ALA A 2 25.83 -29.45 -57.53
CA ALA A 2 26.88 -28.44 -57.36
C ALA A 2 27.56 -28.13 -58.72
N GLY A 3 28.43 -27.11 -58.79
CA GLY A 3 29.36 -26.96 -59.92
C GLY A 3 29.48 -25.56 -60.55
N SER A 4 30.32 -24.74 -59.92
CA SER A 4 31.08 -23.60 -60.47
C SER A 4 31.52 -23.65 -61.95
N TYR A 5 31.72 -22.48 -62.58
CA TYR A 5 32.94 -22.15 -63.34
C TYR A 5 33.18 -20.61 -63.47
N LYS A 6 34.45 -20.23 -63.71
CA LYS A 6 35.05 -18.88 -63.99
C LYS A 6 35.76 -18.95 -65.39
N PRO A 7 36.41 -17.92 -66.01
CA PRO A 7 37.15 -16.72 -65.49
C PRO A 7 36.86 -15.40 -66.31
N CYS A 8 37.59 -14.26 -66.34
CA CYS A 8 39.04 -13.99 -66.56
C CYS A 8 39.53 -12.55 -66.15
N ALA A 9 40.83 -12.26 -66.39
CA ALA A 9 41.67 -11.11 -65.96
C ALA A 9 41.27 -9.69 -66.49
N GLY A 10 41.89 -8.55 -66.12
CA GLY A 10 43.08 -8.20 -65.30
C GLY A 10 43.06 -6.69 -64.90
N SER A 11 44.11 -6.00 -64.38
CA SER A 11 45.56 -6.24 -64.38
C SER A 11 46.34 -5.37 -63.37
N ALA A 12 47.60 -5.78 -63.07
CA ALA A 12 48.77 -4.98 -62.67
C ALA A 12 48.87 -4.31 -61.26
N LEU A 13 50.13 -4.09 -60.85
CA LEU A 13 50.62 -3.68 -59.52
C LEU A 13 51.84 -2.75 -59.68
N LEU A 14 52.00 -1.73 -58.83
CA LEU A 14 53.31 -1.10 -58.56
C LEU A 14 53.39 -0.58 -57.11
N LEU A 15 54.58 -0.20 -56.64
CA LEU A 15 55.02 -0.48 -55.25
C LEU A 15 56.16 0.46 -54.77
N LEU A 16 56.34 0.58 -53.43
CA LEU A 16 57.48 1.19 -52.67
C LEU A 16 57.54 2.75 -52.59
N LEU A 17 58.07 3.43 -51.55
CA LEU A 17 58.44 3.15 -50.13
C LEU A 17 58.71 4.47 -49.33
N VAL A 18 58.50 4.48 -48.00
CA VAL A 18 59.29 5.18 -46.90
C VAL A 18 59.43 6.74 -46.95
N SER A 19 59.15 7.52 -45.89
CA SER A 19 59.81 7.48 -44.56
C SER A 19 59.04 8.14 -43.39
N CYS A 20 59.59 8.00 -42.17
CA CYS A 20 59.01 8.31 -40.85
C CYS A 20 59.12 9.79 -40.39
N TYR A 21 58.32 10.19 -39.38
CA TYR A 21 58.86 10.41 -38.01
C TYR A 21 57.78 10.44 -36.91
N LEU A 22 58.22 10.36 -35.64
CA LEU A 22 57.42 10.25 -34.41
C LEU A 22 57.22 11.61 -33.71
N SER A 23 56.22 11.73 -32.81
CA SER A 23 56.43 12.15 -31.39
C SER A 23 55.16 12.07 -30.52
N HIS A 24 55.35 11.98 -29.20
CA HIS A 24 54.29 11.90 -28.18
C HIS A 24 53.65 13.25 -27.85
N ILE A 25 52.43 13.21 -27.31
CA ILE A 25 51.94 14.23 -26.35
C ILE A 25 51.40 13.50 -25.11
N CYS A 26 51.94 13.85 -23.95
CA CYS A 26 51.34 13.60 -22.64
C CYS A 26 51.34 14.93 -21.88
N VAL A 27 50.17 15.51 -21.64
CA VAL A 27 50.00 16.68 -20.76
C VAL A 27 48.75 16.48 -19.93
N SER A 28 48.86 16.69 -18.62
CA SER A 28 47.79 16.50 -17.64
C SER A 28 46.76 17.62 -17.69
N ILE A 29 45.46 17.29 -17.58
CA ILE A 29 44.41 18.27 -17.25
C ILE A 29 43.43 17.70 -16.22
N ARG A 30 43.44 18.30 -15.02
CA ARG A 30 42.33 18.41 -14.06
C ARG A 30 42.64 19.62 -13.15
N PRO A 31 41.65 20.29 -12.54
CA PRO A 31 40.22 20.37 -12.91
C PRO A 31 39.71 21.83 -12.97
N ALA A 32 38.60 22.05 -13.68
CA ALA A 32 37.75 23.24 -13.50
C ALA A 32 36.28 22.86 -13.78
N TYR A 33 35.37 23.25 -12.90
CA TYR A 33 33.93 23.04 -13.04
C TYR A 33 33.28 24.23 -13.75
N GLN A 34 32.39 23.97 -14.72
CA GLN A 34 31.09 24.66 -14.80
C GLN A 34 30.09 23.92 -15.71
N TYR A 35 28.80 24.19 -15.48
CA TYR A 35 27.66 23.47 -16.07
C TYR A 35 27.35 23.89 -17.51
N ASN A 36 26.71 23.00 -18.27
CA ASN A 36 25.78 23.42 -19.32
C ASN A 36 24.59 22.45 -19.46
N ILE A 37 23.42 22.85 -18.95
CA ILE A 37 22.19 22.03 -18.91
C ILE A 37 21.38 22.10 -20.22
N ASN A 38 21.82 22.90 -21.21
CA ASN A 38 21.02 23.24 -22.40
C ASN A 38 20.98 22.17 -23.52
N ALA A 39 21.43 20.94 -23.27
CA ALA A 39 21.52 19.88 -24.28
C ALA A 39 20.14 19.32 -24.74
N TRP A 40 19.04 19.66 -24.05
CA TRP A 40 17.69 19.15 -24.34
C TRP A 40 16.79 20.10 -25.18
N ARG A 41 17.36 21.13 -25.83
CA ARG A 41 16.59 22.19 -26.51
C ARG A 41 16.50 22.14 -28.04
N ARG A 42 17.01 21.11 -28.72
CA ARG A 42 16.90 20.95 -30.19
C ARG A 42 16.66 19.48 -30.58
N GLY A 43 15.42 19.14 -30.95
CA GLY A 43 15.07 17.76 -31.27
C GLY A 43 13.65 17.43 -31.75
N SER A 44 12.75 18.41 -31.96
CA SER A 44 11.50 18.20 -32.72
C SER A 44 10.78 19.52 -33.01
N THR A 45 10.77 19.97 -34.27
CA THR A 45 9.92 21.08 -34.72
C THR A 45 8.57 20.54 -35.20
N VAL A 46 7.67 20.26 -34.27
CA VAL A 46 6.24 20.10 -34.59
C VAL A 46 5.65 21.50 -34.83
N SER A 47 4.85 21.66 -35.88
CA SER A 47 4.27 22.95 -36.25
C SER A 47 3.29 23.45 -35.18
N SER A 48 3.33 24.76 -34.90
CA SER A 48 2.53 25.41 -33.86
C SER A 48 1.06 25.62 -34.28
N GLY A 49 0.31 24.53 -34.43
CA GLY A 49 -1.14 24.59 -34.27
C GLY A 49 -1.49 24.88 -32.81
N ARG A 50 -2.42 25.79 -32.55
CA ARG A 50 -2.97 26.01 -31.20
C ARG A 50 -3.78 24.78 -30.78
N THR A 51 -3.15 23.83 -30.10
CA THR A 51 -3.87 22.84 -29.29
C THR A 51 -4.45 23.52 -28.06
N ALA A 52 -5.71 23.23 -27.74
CA ALA A 52 -6.33 23.75 -26.53
C ALA A 52 -5.62 23.18 -25.29
N THR A 53 -5.37 24.03 -24.30
CA THR A 53 -4.70 23.64 -23.06
C THR A 53 -5.59 22.72 -22.23
N ALA A 54 -5.03 21.59 -21.76
CA ALA A 54 -5.76 20.54 -21.03
C ALA A 54 -6.19 20.91 -19.59
N ASN A 55 -6.36 22.22 -19.31
CA ASN A 55 -6.78 22.76 -18.02
C ASN A 55 -8.19 23.43 -18.09
N ASP A 56 -8.78 23.63 -19.28
CA ASP A 56 -10.09 24.28 -19.46
C ASP A 56 -11.32 23.34 -19.30
N ARG A 57 -11.11 22.07 -18.90
CA ARG A 57 -12.20 21.10 -18.75
C ARG A 57 -12.87 21.22 -17.37
N LYS A 58 -14.18 21.44 -17.37
CA LYS A 58 -15.01 21.45 -16.15
C LYS A 58 -14.90 20.12 -15.38
N PRO A 59 -14.89 20.15 -14.04
CA PRO A 59 -15.01 18.94 -13.20
C PRO A 59 -16.21 18.07 -13.59
N GLY A 60 -16.10 16.77 -13.39
CA GLY A 60 -17.14 15.78 -13.67
C GLY A 60 -17.36 15.41 -15.15
N THR A 61 -16.95 16.23 -16.13
CA THR A 61 -17.16 15.96 -17.58
C THR A 61 -16.28 14.81 -18.08
N LEU A 62 -16.81 13.93 -18.96
CA LEU A 62 -16.05 12.80 -19.51
C LEU A 62 -14.98 13.18 -20.56
N ASP A 63 -13.92 12.40 -20.60
CA ASP A 63 -12.76 12.59 -21.49
C ASP A 63 -12.89 11.82 -22.81
N LEU A 64 -13.53 12.40 -23.83
CA LEU A 64 -13.80 11.70 -25.10
C LEU A 64 -12.54 11.03 -25.73
N PRO A 65 -11.38 11.70 -25.88
CA PRO A 65 -10.17 11.06 -26.43
C PRO A 65 -9.65 9.87 -25.59
N THR A 66 -9.71 9.96 -24.26
CA THR A 66 -9.28 8.85 -23.39
C THR A 66 -10.31 7.73 -23.35
N LEU A 67 -11.61 8.05 -23.29
CA LEU A 67 -12.70 7.09 -23.29
C LEU A 67 -12.58 6.12 -24.47
N LEU A 68 -12.24 6.65 -25.65
CA LEU A 68 -12.03 5.91 -26.90
C LEU A 68 -10.76 5.03 -26.92
N ARG A 69 -9.83 5.14 -25.95
CA ARG A 69 -8.72 4.16 -25.76
C ARG A 69 -9.15 2.90 -25.00
N GLY A 70 -10.40 2.80 -24.56
CA GLY A 70 -10.90 1.67 -23.77
C GLY A 70 -12.35 1.31 -24.05
N THR A 71 -12.89 0.40 -23.25
CA THR A 71 -14.29 -0.05 -23.32
C THR A 71 -15.02 0.38 -22.06
N LEU A 72 -16.23 0.93 -22.22
CA LEU A 72 -17.13 1.27 -21.13
C LEU A 72 -18.11 0.10 -20.88
N TYR A 73 -18.41 -0.17 -19.61
CA TYR A 73 -19.25 -1.28 -19.15
C TYR A 73 -20.30 -0.78 -18.16
N VAL A 74 -21.56 -1.17 -18.37
CA VAL A 74 -22.61 -1.07 -17.34
C VAL A 74 -22.38 -2.16 -16.30
N VAL A 75 -22.53 -1.84 -15.02
CA VAL A 75 -22.54 -2.82 -13.93
C VAL A 75 -23.99 -2.98 -13.44
N ASN A 76 -24.59 -4.14 -13.70
CA ASN A 76 -25.95 -4.47 -13.26
C ASN A 76 -25.95 -5.61 -12.24
N VAL A 77 -26.93 -5.59 -11.35
CA VAL A 77 -27.24 -6.65 -10.39
C VAL A 77 -28.36 -7.54 -10.93
N ASP A 78 -28.18 -8.86 -10.90
CA ASP A 78 -29.20 -9.85 -11.24
C ASP A 78 -29.35 -10.83 -10.06
N GLY A 79 -30.35 -10.59 -9.21
CA GLY A 79 -30.52 -11.31 -7.95
C GLY A 79 -29.34 -11.10 -7.00
N SER A 80 -28.50 -12.12 -6.83
CA SER A 80 -27.24 -12.06 -6.08
C SER A 80 -25.98 -11.97 -6.96
N LEU A 81 -26.15 -12.06 -8.28
CA LEU A 81 -25.08 -12.06 -9.28
C LEU A 81 -24.91 -10.67 -9.90
N PHE A 82 -23.86 -10.51 -10.70
CA PHE A 82 -23.58 -9.30 -11.47
C PHE A 82 -23.44 -9.60 -12.96
N LYS A 83 -23.80 -8.64 -13.80
CA LYS A 83 -23.57 -8.67 -15.25
C LYS A 83 -22.84 -7.42 -15.68
N LEU A 84 -21.82 -7.59 -16.53
CA LEU A 84 -21.16 -6.50 -17.22
C LEU A 84 -21.69 -6.42 -18.65
N ALA A 85 -22.42 -5.35 -18.99
CA ALA A 85 -22.84 -5.08 -20.36
C ALA A 85 -21.86 -4.09 -20.99
N ARG A 86 -21.13 -4.51 -22.04
CA ARG A 86 -20.30 -3.61 -22.85
C ARG A 86 -21.21 -2.57 -23.53
N LEU A 87 -20.74 -1.32 -23.54
CA LEU A 87 -21.36 -0.22 -24.25
C LEU A 87 -20.49 0.15 -25.45
N GLU A 88 -21.09 0.17 -26.64
CA GLU A 88 -20.45 0.73 -27.84
C GLU A 88 -20.53 2.27 -27.79
N ALA A 89 -19.48 2.95 -28.26
CA ALA A 89 -19.35 4.41 -28.11
C ALA A 89 -20.48 5.19 -28.81
N GLU A 90 -21.00 4.64 -29.90
CA GLU A 90 -22.09 5.16 -30.72
C GLU A 90 -23.45 5.18 -30.00
N SER A 91 -23.59 4.44 -28.89
CA SER A 91 -24.82 4.44 -28.08
C SER A 91 -25.02 5.72 -27.27
N PHE A 92 -23.95 6.50 -27.04
CA PHE A 92 -24.00 7.71 -26.23
C PHE A 92 -24.14 8.99 -27.04
N GLN A 93 -25.17 9.76 -26.72
CA GLN A 93 -25.29 11.15 -27.16
C GLN A 93 -24.45 12.06 -26.26
N PRO A 94 -23.90 13.20 -26.75
CA PRO A 94 -22.99 14.06 -25.99
C PRO A 94 -23.50 14.50 -24.61
N GLN A 95 -24.82 14.75 -24.47
CA GLN A 95 -25.42 15.13 -23.19
C GLN A 95 -25.39 14.01 -22.13
N HIS A 96 -25.36 12.74 -22.53
CA HIS A 96 -25.22 11.61 -21.59
C HIS A 96 -23.77 11.52 -21.05
N LEU A 97 -22.80 12.05 -21.80
CA LEU A 97 -21.38 12.09 -21.44
C LEU A 97 -20.98 13.41 -20.73
N ALA A 98 -21.93 14.33 -20.53
CA ALA A 98 -21.67 15.66 -20.00
C ALA A 98 -21.13 15.66 -18.55
N ASN A 99 -21.51 14.66 -17.74
CA ASN A 99 -20.88 14.32 -16.46
C ASN A 99 -21.34 12.96 -15.91
N SER A 100 -20.71 12.48 -14.82
CA SER A 100 -21.09 11.25 -14.10
C SER A 100 -22.58 11.19 -13.71
N SER A 101 -23.19 12.30 -13.30
CA SER A 101 -24.60 12.33 -12.89
C SER A 101 -25.56 12.15 -14.09
N ALA A 102 -25.20 12.72 -15.25
CA ALA A 102 -25.90 12.50 -16.51
C ALA A 102 -25.76 11.05 -17.00
N MET A 103 -24.57 10.46 -16.83
CA MET A 103 -24.31 9.04 -17.09
C MET A 103 -25.21 8.15 -16.20
N TYR A 104 -25.22 8.34 -14.88
CA TYR A 104 -26.09 7.57 -13.97
C TYR A 104 -27.58 7.76 -14.26
N ALA A 105 -28.02 8.99 -14.55
CA ALA A 105 -29.41 9.25 -14.95
C ALA A 105 -29.81 8.48 -16.22
N HIS A 106 -28.91 8.41 -17.21
CA HIS A 106 -29.14 7.66 -18.44
C HIS A 106 -29.11 6.13 -18.20
N LEU A 107 -28.11 5.61 -17.48
CA LEU A 107 -28.01 4.17 -17.20
C LEU A 107 -29.21 3.65 -16.39
N ARG A 108 -29.67 4.41 -15.38
CA ARG A 108 -30.89 4.08 -14.62
C ARG A 108 -32.18 4.18 -15.45
N SER A 109 -32.17 4.88 -16.59
CA SER A 109 -33.31 4.90 -17.53
C SER A 109 -33.37 3.69 -18.46
N ILE A 110 -32.22 3.05 -18.73
CA ILE A 110 -32.13 1.83 -19.55
C ILE A 110 -32.27 0.57 -18.66
N TYR A 111 -31.71 0.61 -17.45
CA TYR A 111 -31.62 -0.52 -16.51
C TYR A 111 -32.24 -0.17 -15.14
N PRO A 112 -33.55 0.16 -15.10
CA PRO A 112 -34.21 0.65 -13.88
C PRO A 112 -34.27 -0.42 -12.80
N GLY A 113 -33.62 -0.15 -11.66
CA GLY A 113 -33.55 -1.09 -10.53
C GLY A 113 -32.50 -2.20 -10.68
N GLU A 114 -31.80 -2.29 -11.81
CA GLU A 114 -30.66 -3.20 -12.01
C GLU A 114 -29.31 -2.49 -11.88
N ASN A 115 -29.19 -1.25 -12.36
CA ASN A 115 -27.90 -0.58 -12.45
C ASN A 115 -27.34 -0.16 -11.08
N VAL A 116 -26.12 -0.61 -10.78
CA VAL A 116 -25.36 -0.24 -9.58
C VAL A 116 -24.16 0.67 -9.90
N GLY A 117 -23.78 0.79 -11.17
CA GLY A 117 -22.75 1.74 -11.61
C GLY A 117 -22.23 1.47 -13.01
N TRP A 118 -21.03 1.97 -13.29
CA TRP A 118 -20.31 1.73 -14.53
C TRP A 118 -18.81 1.54 -14.29
N ALA A 119 -18.12 0.99 -15.28
CA ALA A 119 -16.67 0.86 -15.26
C ALA A 119 -16.07 1.07 -16.65
N TRP A 120 -14.83 1.54 -16.73
CA TRP A 120 -14.07 1.68 -17.97
C TRP A 120 -12.73 0.96 -17.85
N TYR A 121 -12.37 0.19 -18.87
CA TYR A 121 -11.13 -0.60 -18.91
C TYR A 121 -10.40 -0.44 -20.24
N ALA A 122 -9.08 -0.32 -20.17
CA ALA A 122 -8.20 -0.25 -21.33
C ALA A 122 -6.94 -1.10 -21.14
N ASP A 123 -6.70 -2.05 -22.05
CA ASP A 123 -5.40 -2.71 -22.20
C ASP A 123 -4.45 -1.80 -22.99
N THR A 124 -3.88 -0.84 -22.26
CA THR A 124 -2.81 0.04 -22.75
C THR A 124 -1.43 -0.44 -22.28
N TYR A 125 -1.32 -1.67 -21.78
CA TYR A 125 -0.12 -2.14 -21.09
C TYR A 125 1.10 -2.29 -22.02
N ALA A 126 0.87 -2.73 -23.26
CA ALA A 126 1.94 -2.84 -24.26
C ALA A 126 2.41 -1.47 -24.82
N GLU A 127 1.58 -0.42 -24.71
CA GLU A 127 1.85 0.92 -25.23
C GLU A 127 2.44 1.84 -24.14
N ASP A 128 1.74 1.93 -23.01
CA ASP A 128 1.99 2.87 -21.93
C ASP A 128 2.74 2.26 -20.74
N GLY A 129 2.76 0.92 -20.65
CA GLY A 129 3.28 0.18 -19.50
C GLY A 129 2.26 -0.07 -18.39
N TRP A 130 1.00 0.33 -18.55
CA TRP A 130 -0.08 0.15 -17.58
C TRP A 130 -1.38 -0.31 -18.24
N TYR A 131 -2.07 -1.28 -17.63
CA TYR A 131 -3.52 -1.41 -17.76
C TYR A 131 -4.20 -0.20 -17.09
N ARG A 132 -5.38 0.21 -17.56
CA ARG A 132 -6.16 1.28 -16.90
C ARG A 132 -7.56 0.79 -16.57
N LEU A 133 -8.01 1.06 -15.36
CA LEU A 133 -9.31 0.63 -14.83
C LEU A 133 -9.94 1.77 -14.01
N GLU A 134 -11.14 2.22 -14.38
CA GLU A 134 -11.95 3.13 -13.57
C GLU A 134 -13.28 2.45 -13.22
N ILE A 135 -13.63 2.45 -11.93
CA ILE A 135 -14.84 1.81 -11.40
C ILE A 135 -15.61 2.88 -10.64
N ARG A 136 -16.86 3.13 -11.06
CA ARG A 136 -17.73 4.18 -10.52
C ARG A 136 -19.06 3.59 -10.09
N ILE A 137 -19.20 3.39 -8.79
CA ILE A 137 -20.42 2.84 -8.18
C ILE A 137 -21.33 3.98 -7.76
N ASP A 138 -22.57 3.93 -8.23
CA ASP A 138 -23.58 4.96 -8.02
C ASP A 138 -23.96 5.06 -6.54
N HIS A 139 -23.81 6.27 -5.97
CA HIS A 139 -24.21 6.56 -4.60
C HIS A 139 -25.71 6.27 -4.39
N ASP A 140 -26.54 6.68 -5.34
CA ASP A 140 -28.00 6.68 -5.23
C ASP A 140 -28.65 5.39 -5.76
N ALA A 141 -27.86 4.44 -6.26
CA ALA A 141 -28.39 3.15 -6.70
C ALA A 141 -29.04 2.40 -5.52
N PRO A 142 -30.18 1.72 -5.73
CA PRO A 142 -31.07 1.24 -4.66
C PRO A 142 -30.60 -0.06 -3.97
N PHE A 143 -29.29 -0.21 -3.80
CA PHE A 143 -28.64 -1.41 -3.24
C PHE A 143 -27.88 -1.09 -1.94
N PRO A 144 -27.84 -2.03 -0.97
CA PRO A 144 -27.00 -1.91 0.22
C PRO A 144 -25.52 -1.77 -0.14
N ASP A 145 -24.74 -1.08 0.69
CA ASP A 145 -23.34 -0.79 0.38
C ASP A 145 -22.46 -2.06 0.23
N ILE A 146 -22.80 -3.18 0.88
CA ILE A 146 -22.11 -4.47 0.66
C ILE A 146 -22.38 -5.10 -0.72
N VAL A 147 -23.52 -4.80 -1.36
CA VAL A 147 -23.79 -5.19 -2.75
C VAL A 147 -22.99 -4.30 -3.70
N LYS A 148 -22.97 -2.99 -3.43
CA LYS A 148 -22.14 -1.99 -4.14
C LYS A 148 -20.64 -2.33 -4.06
N ALA A 149 -20.16 -2.80 -2.91
CA ALA A 149 -18.78 -3.25 -2.72
C ALA A 149 -18.46 -4.53 -3.52
N ARG A 150 -19.32 -5.54 -3.45
CA ARG A 150 -19.20 -6.73 -4.30
C ARG A 150 -19.17 -6.38 -5.79
N ALA A 151 -20.01 -5.44 -6.24
CA ALA A 151 -20.06 -5.01 -7.64
C ALA A 151 -18.72 -4.42 -8.09
N ALA A 152 -18.10 -3.54 -7.29
CA ALA A 152 -16.78 -2.99 -7.58
C ALA A 152 -15.69 -4.08 -7.67
N GLY A 153 -15.71 -5.05 -6.76
CA GLY A 153 -14.82 -6.21 -6.82
C GLY A 153 -15.03 -7.05 -8.07
N PHE A 154 -16.28 -7.39 -8.38
CA PHE A 154 -16.65 -8.24 -9.50
C PHE A 154 -16.18 -7.68 -10.84
N VAL A 155 -16.32 -6.37 -11.05
CA VAL A 155 -15.78 -5.68 -12.22
C VAL A 155 -14.29 -5.95 -12.39
N GLU A 156 -13.50 -5.71 -11.34
CA GLU A 156 -12.04 -5.88 -11.42
C GLU A 156 -11.66 -7.34 -11.66
N GLY A 157 -12.26 -8.27 -10.93
CA GLY A 157 -11.98 -9.70 -11.06
C GLY A 157 -12.30 -10.19 -12.48
N ASN A 158 -13.41 -9.72 -13.05
CA ASN A 158 -13.87 -10.14 -14.37
C ASN A 158 -13.02 -9.52 -15.49
N LEU A 159 -12.80 -8.20 -15.47
CA LEU A 159 -12.05 -7.50 -16.51
C LEU A 159 -10.53 -7.74 -16.46
N GLN A 160 -9.97 -8.11 -15.29
CA GLN A 160 -8.54 -8.35 -15.12
C GLN A 160 -8.14 -9.84 -14.94
N GLY A 161 -9.09 -10.78 -14.90
CA GLY A 161 -8.84 -12.16 -14.42
C GLY A 161 -7.67 -12.90 -15.10
N ALA A 162 -7.54 -12.83 -16.42
CA ALA A 162 -6.43 -13.44 -17.15
C ALA A 162 -5.05 -12.84 -16.77
N HIS A 163 -5.01 -11.58 -16.33
CA HIS A 163 -3.81 -10.88 -15.89
C HIS A 163 -3.52 -11.13 -14.41
N MET A 164 -4.56 -11.33 -13.58
CA MET A 164 -4.44 -11.79 -12.18
C MET A 164 -3.74 -13.15 -12.09
N TYR A 165 -4.17 -14.13 -12.90
CA TYR A 165 -3.55 -15.45 -12.94
C TYR A 165 -2.05 -15.38 -13.32
N ARG A 166 -1.70 -14.53 -14.29
CA ARG A 166 -0.29 -14.30 -14.69
C ARG A 166 0.52 -13.65 -13.59
N TYR A 167 -0.01 -12.61 -12.94
CA TYR A 167 0.66 -11.92 -11.83
C TYR A 167 0.90 -12.86 -10.63
N TRP A 168 -0.12 -13.62 -10.23
CA TRP A 168 0.01 -14.62 -9.17
C TRP A 168 0.95 -15.77 -9.56
N THR A 169 0.92 -16.23 -10.81
CA THR A 169 1.87 -17.25 -11.31
C THR A 169 3.32 -16.73 -11.26
N ASN A 170 3.56 -15.46 -11.62
CA ASN A 170 4.88 -14.85 -11.51
C ASN A 170 5.34 -14.72 -10.05
N TYR A 171 4.44 -14.42 -9.12
CA TYR A 171 4.77 -14.42 -7.68
C TYR A 171 5.13 -15.85 -7.24
N ARG A 172 4.19 -16.81 -7.36
CA ARG A 172 4.34 -18.13 -6.73
C ARG A 172 5.51 -18.96 -7.29
N VAL A 173 5.74 -18.91 -8.61
CA VAL A 173 6.78 -19.70 -9.30
C VAL A 173 8.20 -19.15 -9.09
N ASN A 174 8.34 -17.90 -8.63
CA ASN A 174 9.65 -17.34 -8.28
C ASN A 174 9.91 -17.43 -6.76
N GLU A 175 8.94 -17.11 -5.90
CA GLU A 175 9.14 -17.12 -4.44
C GLU A 175 9.20 -18.55 -3.85
N TYR A 176 8.32 -19.46 -4.30
CA TYR A 176 8.16 -20.82 -3.72
C TYR A 176 8.81 -21.92 -4.59
N ARG A 177 9.70 -21.54 -5.52
CA ARG A 177 10.40 -22.47 -6.42
C ARG A 177 11.11 -23.59 -5.67
N GLY A 178 10.97 -24.83 -6.17
CA GLY A 178 11.55 -26.04 -5.57
C GLY A 178 10.99 -26.39 -4.18
N ARG A 179 9.92 -25.72 -3.76
CA ARG A 179 9.31 -25.79 -2.43
C ARG A 179 7.77 -25.76 -2.55
N GLY A 180 7.25 -26.57 -3.49
CA GLY A 180 5.82 -26.71 -3.81
C GLY A 180 5.22 -25.64 -4.73
N GLU A 181 5.97 -24.61 -5.13
CA GLU A 181 5.53 -23.49 -5.99
C GLU A 181 4.23 -22.76 -5.53
N ALA A 182 3.90 -22.88 -4.25
CA ALA A 182 2.74 -22.26 -3.62
C ALA A 182 3.00 -21.96 -2.11
N PRO A 183 2.23 -21.04 -1.50
CA PRO A 183 2.13 -20.90 -0.05
C PRO A 183 1.92 -22.25 0.67
N SER A 184 2.50 -22.40 1.87
CA SER A 184 2.33 -23.60 2.69
C SER A 184 0.91 -23.68 3.26
N GLN A 185 0.39 -24.89 3.52
CA GLN A 185 -0.95 -25.05 4.10
C GLN A 185 -1.09 -24.30 5.44
N GLN A 186 -0.04 -24.28 6.27
CA GLN A 186 -0.03 -23.56 7.55
C GLN A 186 -0.20 -22.04 7.39
N LEU A 187 0.29 -21.47 6.29
CA LEU A 187 0.10 -20.06 5.93
C LEU A 187 -1.36 -19.81 5.49
N TYR A 188 -1.95 -20.71 4.69
CA TYR A 188 -3.37 -20.61 4.33
C TYR A 188 -4.29 -20.77 5.55
N ASP A 189 -4.02 -21.74 6.43
CA ASP A 189 -4.78 -21.95 7.67
C ASP A 189 -4.75 -20.71 8.59
N TRP A 190 -3.59 -20.04 8.68
CA TRP A 190 -3.44 -18.78 9.44
C TRP A 190 -4.18 -17.61 8.80
N LEU A 191 -4.12 -17.50 7.47
CA LEU A 191 -4.85 -16.47 6.70
C LEU A 191 -6.38 -16.67 6.83
N ASP A 192 -6.85 -17.92 6.83
CA ASP A 192 -8.25 -18.22 7.10
C ASP A 192 -8.64 -17.87 8.54
N GLU A 193 -7.86 -18.22 9.59
CA GLU A 193 -8.17 -17.77 10.97
C GLU A 193 -8.28 -16.23 11.04
N GLN A 194 -7.40 -15.50 10.35
CA GLN A 194 -7.40 -14.05 10.34
C GLN A 194 -8.63 -13.44 9.64
N TYR A 195 -9.01 -13.96 8.46
CA TYR A 195 -10.23 -13.51 7.78
C TYR A 195 -11.49 -13.88 8.58
N ASP A 196 -11.53 -15.06 9.20
CA ASP A 196 -12.66 -15.50 10.02
C ASP A 196 -12.77 -14.67 11.32
N TRP A 197 -11.64 -14.27 11.92
CA TRP A 197 -11.63 -13.35 13.07
C TRP A 197 -12.13 -11.96 12.67
N MET A 198 -11.65 -11.42 11.54
CA MET A 198 -12.07 -10.12 11.03
C MET A 198 -13.57 -10.12 10.69
N THR A 199 -14.07 -11.12 9.96
CA THR A 199 -15.49 -11.19 9.59
C THR A 199 -16.42 -11.45 10.76
N LYS A 200 -15.98 -12.15 11.82
CA LYS A 200 -16.71 -12.23 13.11
C LYS A 200 -16.81 -10.86 13.80
N LYS A 201 -15.78 -10.01 13.69
CA LYS A 201 -15.82 -8.63 14.19
C LYS A 201 -16.74 -7.72 13.36
N VAL A 202 -16.75 -7.87 12.03
CA VAL A 202 -17.74 -7.21 11.15
C VAL A 202 -19.15 -7.59 11.56
N HIS A 203 -19.45 -8.89 11.65
CA HIS A 203 -20.79 -9.39 12.01
C HIS A 203 -21.26 -8.87 13.37
N ALA A 204 -20.39 -8.84 14.38
CA ALA A 204 -20.71 -8.31 15.70
C ALA A 204 -20.99 -6.79 15.73
N ALA A 205 -20.59 -6.05 14.70
CA ALA A 205 -20.76 -4.59 14.63
C ALA A 205 -21.88 -4.15 13.67
N THR A 206 -22.16 -4.91 12.61
CA THR A 206 -23.13 -4.52 11.54
C THR A 206 -24.25 -5.54 11.29
N GLY A 207 -24.16 -6.74 11.90
CA GLY A 207 -25.04 -7.88 11.60
C GLY A 207 -24.67 -8.63 10.31
N TRP A 208 -23.80 -8.11 9.45
CA TRP A 208 -23.46 -8.74 8.17
C TRP A 208 -22.68 -10.05 8.38
N THR A 209 -23.25 -11.19 7.98
CA THR A 209 -22.57 -12.50 8.06
C THR A 209 -21.55 -12.68 6.92
N ARG A 210 -20.60 -13.63 7.04
CA ARG A 210 -19.66 -13.96 5.95
C ARG A 210 -20.39 -14.30 4.64
N ASP A 211 -21.57 -14.92 4.71
CA ASP A 211 -22.40 -15.21 3.53
C ASP A 211 -23.17 -14.00 2.99
N MET A 212 -23.54 -13.01 3.82
CA MET A 212 -24.06 -11.73 3.34
C MET A 212 -22.98 -10.92 2.62
N LEU A 213 -21.74 -10.95 3.11
CA LEU A 213 -20.58 -10.33 2.45
C LEU A 213 -20.31 -10.99 1.10
N ALA A 214 -20.31 -12.33 1.07
CA ALA A 214 -20.08 -13.12 -0.14
C ALA A 214 -21.27 -13.21 -1.12
N GLY A 215 -22.45 -12.70 -0.75
CA GLY A 215 -23.65 -12.77 -1.59
C GLY A 215 -24.32 -14.15 -1.64
N ARG A 216 -23.92 -15.07 -0.75
CA ARG A 216 -24.56 -16.39 -0.56
C ARG A 216 -25.80 -16.33 0.33
N ALA A 217 -25.98 -15.23 1.09
CA ALA A 217 -27.19 -14.93 1.85
C ALA A 217 -27.79 -13.57 1.45
N PRO A 218 -29.12 -13.40 1.49
CA PRO A 218 -29.76 -12.12 1.20
C PRO A 218 -29.44 -11.09 2.29
N VAL A 219 -29.33 -9.83 1.88
CA VAL A 219 -29.22 -8.69 2.81
C VAL A 219 -30.64 -8.32 3.25
N PRO A 220 -30.95 -8.23 4.56
CA PRO A 220 -32.27 -7.81 5.01
C PRO A 220 -32.62 -6.41 4.50
N PRO A 221 -33.89 -6.14 4.12
CA PRO A 221 -34.35 -4.77 3.96
C PRO A 221 -34.24 -4.03 5.31
N PRO A 222 -34.00 -2.70 5.31
CA PRO A 222 -33.86 -1.95 6.54
C PRO A 222 -35.16 -2.03 7.37
N ALA A 223 -35.03 -2.14 8.69
CA ALA A 223 -36.17 -1.97 9.58
C ALA A 223 -36.69 -0.53 9.39
N CYS A 224 -37.93 -0.37 8.93
CA CYS A 224 -38.49 0.94 8.58
C CYS A 224 -38.47 1.89 9.78
N GLY A 225 -37.52 2.83 9.79
CA GLY A 225 -37.44 3.88 10.79
C GLY A 225 -38.78 4.63 10.89
N ARG A 226 -39.30 4.76 12.12
CA ARG A 226 -40.60 5.36 12.39
C ARG A 226 -40.61 6.85 12.02
N GLY A 227 -40.94 7.17 10.77
CA GLY A 227 -41.07 8.57 10.34
C GLY A 227 -41.19 8.89 8.84
N ARG A 228 -40.94 7.95 7.91
CA ARG A 228 -40.90 8.29 6.45
C ARG A 228 -41.71 7.42 5.48
N CYS A 229 -42.59 6.54 5.96
CA CYS A 229 -43.61 5.93 5.08
C CYS A 229 -44.79 6.91 4.91
N GLY A 230 -44.90 7.55 3.74
CA GLY A 230 -46.05 8.37 3.38
C GLY A 230 -47.31 7.54 3.15
N ASN A 231 -48.48 8.07 3.50
CA ASN A 231 -49.76 7.38 3.36
C ASN A 231 -50.10 7.08 1.89
N SER A 232 -50.15 5.79 1.53
CA SER A 232 -50.96 5.28 0.43
C SER A 232 -52.00 4.30 0.98
N SER A 233 -53.27 4.67 0.92
CA SER A 233 -54.37 3.92 1.54
C SER A 233 -54.72 2.66 0.74
N GLY A 234 -54.45 1.47 1.30
CA GLY A 234 -54.76 0.18 0.70
C GLY A 234 -55.35 -0.82 1.71
N ASN A 235 -56.67 -0.77 1.91
CA ASN A 235 -57.37 -1.59 2.90
C ASN A 235 -57.51 -3.07 2.49
N ARG A 236 -57.09 -4.01 3.36
CA ARG A 236 -57.59 -5.40 3.42
C ARG A 236 -57.23 -6.11 4.74
N ASN A 237 -58.17 -6.93 5.24
CA ASN A 237 -58.00 -7.75 6.44
C ASN A 237 -57.34 -9.10 6.13
N SER A 238 -56.52 -9.61 7.06
CA SER A 238 -56.49 -11.01 7.45
C SER A 238 -55.88 -11.15 8.86
N SER A 239 -56.47 -11.97 9.72
CA SER A 239 -55.89 -12.34 11.02
C SER A 239 -54.93 -13.52 10.87
N ASP A 240 -53.92 -13.63 11.72
CA ASP A 240 -53.82 -14.66 12.76
C ASP A 240 -52.49 -14.56 13.56
N VAL A 241 -52.40 -15.33 14.65
CA VAL A 241 -51.30 -15.47 15.64
C VAL A 241 -50.26 -16.53 15.18
N ASP A 242 -49.07 -16.74 15.77
CA ASP A 242 -48.44 -16.34 17.05
C ASP A 242 -46.93 -16.04 16.81
N ALA A 243 -46.31 -15.05 17.45
CA ALA A 243 -45.59 -15.13 18.75
C ALA A 243 -44.43 -16.16 18.82
N GLY A 244 -43.19 -15.65 18.84
CA GLY A 244 -41.96 -16.45 18.97
C GLY A 244 -40.69 -15.57 19.00
N GLY A 245 -40.50 -14.80 20.07
CA GLY A 245 -39.49 -13.72 20.11
C GLY A 245 -38.10 -14.14 20.63
N ALA A 246 -37.06 -13.64 19.96
CA ALA A 246 -35.69 -13.53 20.49
C ALA A 246 -35.15 -12.12 20.16
N GLY A 247 -35.14 -11.23 21.15
CA GLY A 247 -34.83 -9.82 20.95
C GLY A 247 -33.36 -9.47 21.20
N ALA A 248 -32.63 -9.14 20.14
CA ALA A 248 -31.34 -8.44 20.19
C ALA A 248 -31.26 -7.50 18.97
N GLY A 249 -31.84 -6.31 19.08
CA GLY A 249 -31.96 -5.36 17.97
C GLY A 249 -30.64 -4.65 17.68
N GLY A 250 -29.81 -5.24 16.83
CA GLY A 250 -28.76 -4.51 16.11
C GLY A 250 -29.34 -3.94 14.82
N ASP A 251 -29.36 -2.62 14.67
CA ASP A 251 -29.80 -1.98 13.43
C ASP A 251 -28.87 -2.36 12.28
N VAL A 252 -29.41 -3.05 11.28
CA VAL A 252 -28.65 -3.50 10.10
C VAL A 252 -28.27 -2.28 9.28
N VAL A 253 -26.97 -1.97 9.27
CA VAL A 253 -26.40 -0.84 8.51
C VAL A 253 -26.66 -1.07 7.02
N TRP A 254 -27.46 -0.19 6.41
CA TRP A 254 -27.82 -0.28 4.98
C TRP A 254 -26.88 0.55 4.11
N SER A 255 -26.51 1.76 4.58
CA SER A 255 -25.39 2.52 4.04
C SER A 255 -24.38 2.91 5.12
N VAL A 256 -23.10 2.78 4.79
CA VAL A 256 -22.00 3.24 5.64
C VAL A 256 -21.84 4.76 5.55
N SER A 257 -22.25 5.38 4.44
CA SER A 257 -22.22 6.85 4.26
C SER A 257 -22.95 7.60 5.38
N GLU A 258 -24.00 7.02 5.98
CA GLU A 258 -24.72 7.55 7.15
C GLU A 258 -23.85 7.54 8.43
N LEU A 259 -23.07 6.47 8.64
CA LEU A 259 -22.06 6.37 9.70
C LEU A 259 -20.81 7.24 9.45
N LEU A 260 -20.61 7.72 8.21
CA LEU A 260 -19.54 8.66 7.88
C LEU A 260 -19.93 10.13 8.08
N GLN A 261 -21.21 10.45 8.35
CA GLN A 261 -21.65 11.83 8.53
C GLN A 261 -21.06 12.45 9.81
N PRO A 262 -20.75 13.77 9.81
CA PRO A 262 -20.30 14.45 11.02
C PRO A 262 -21.43 14.50 12.07
N GLU A 263 -21.08 14.30 13.33
CA GLU A 263 -22.01 14.22 14.48
C GLU A 263 -22.99 15.42 14.56
N SER A 264 -22.53 16.60 14.15
CA SER A 264 -23.33 17.84 14.09
C SER A 264 -24.52 17.79 13.13
N GLN A 265 -24.56 16.85 12.18
CA GLN A 265 -25.71 16.64 11.29
C GLN A 265 -26.68 15.58 11.86
N GLN A 266 -26.17 14.55 12.55
CA GLN A 266 -27.01 13.52 13.17
C GLN A 266 -27.87 14.09 14.31
N GLN A 267 -27.35 15.07 15.08
CA GLN A 267 -28.09 15.69 16.19
C GLN A 267 -29.33 16.50 15.77
N HIS A 268 -29.47 16.86 14.48
CA HIS A 268 -30.59 17.69 14.02
C HIS A 268 -31.92 16.94 13.77
N GLN A 269 -31.96 15.60 13.91
CA GLN A 269 -33.18 14.80 13.69
C GLN A 269 -33.90 14.36 14.99
N LEU A 270 -33.35 14.65 16.18
CA LEU A 270 -34.01 14.35 17.45
C LEU A 270 -34.71 15.60 18.01
N GLN A 271 -35.97 15.43 18.40
CA GLN A 271 -36.85 16.52 18.83
C GLN A 271 -36.42 17.10 20.19
N GLN A 272 -36.48 18.43 20.33
CA GLN A 272 -36.14 19.10 21.59
C GLN A 272 -37.15 18.76 22.71
N PRO A 273 -36.71 18.32 23.89
CA PRO A 273 -37.55 18.26 25.07
C PRO A 273 -37.64 19.64 25.77
N HIS A 274 -38.85 20.05 26.15
CA HIS A 274 -39.03 21.25 26.98
C HIS A 274 -38.41 21.08 28.39
N PRO A 275 -37.90 22.15 29.01
CA PRO A 275 -37.28 22.08 30.33
C PRO A 275 -38.32 21.89 31.44
N ARG A 276 -37.98 21.07 32.44
CA ARG A 276 -38.60 21.12 33.78
C ARG A 276 -37.53 21.37 34.83
N GLN A 277 -37.81 22.35 35.69
CA GLN A 277 -37.02 22.67 36.88
C GLN A 277 -37.34 21.68 38.01
N THR A 278 -36.37 21.35 38.87
CA THR A 278 -36.50 21.40 40.36
C THR A 278 -35.24 20.89 41.09
N GLY A 279 -34.96 21.50 42.26
CA GLY A 279 -34.54 20.79 43.49
C GLY A 279 -33.14 20.15 43.58
N PRO A 280 -32.19 20.72 44.34
CA PRO A 280 -30.95 20.05 44.76
C PRO A 280 -31.08 19.30 46.11
N GLN A 281 -29.96 18.69 46.55
CA GLN A 281 -29.78 17.83 47.74
C GLN A 281 -30.13 16.34 47.48
N GLN A 282 -29.46 15.35 48.09
CA GLN A 282 -28.64 15.39 49.32
C GLN A 282 -27.45 14.39 49.24
N ILE A 283 -26.36 14.64 49.99
CA ILE A 283 -25.22 13.72 50.11
C ILE A 283 -25.29 13.03 51.47
N HIS A 284 -25.25 11.69 51.49
CA HIS A 284 -24.79 10.93 52.66
C HIS A 284 -24.13 9.61 52.26
N GLN A 285 -23.22 9.15 53.14
CA GLN A 285 -22.44 7.93 52.99
C GLN A 285 -23.19 6.74 53.58
N GLN A 286 -22.95 5.53 53.07
CA GLN A 286 -22.46 4.43 53.92
C GLN A 286 -21.87 3.26 53.11
N SER A 287 -21.26 2.32 53.84
CA SER A 287 -20.23 1.40 53.37
C SER A 287 -20.69 -0.06 53.29
N GLN A 288 -20.09 -0.80 52.35
CA GLN A 288 -19.78 -2.24 52.42
C GLN A 288 -20.85 -3.20 52.98
N GLN A 289 -21.45 -3.99 52.09
CA GLN A 289 -21.62 -5.43 52.36
C GLN A 289 -21.11 -6.21 51.15
N HIS A 290 -20.30 -7.26 51.39
CA HIS A 290 -20.04 -8.29 50.39
C HIS A 290 -21.18 -9.30 50.43
N GLN A 291 -21.80 -9.56 49.27
CA GLN A 291 -22.54 -10.78 49.01
C GLN A 291 -21.95 -11.41 47.75
N GLU A 292 -21.50 -12.66 47.86
CA GLU A 292 -21.03 -13.43 46.72
C GLU A 292 -22.25 -13.90 45.90
N GLN A 293 -22.36 -13.41 44.67
CA GLN A 293 -23.35 -13.85 43.68
C GLN A 293 -22.69 -14.01 42.30
N PRO A 294 -23.26 -14.83 41.40
CA PRO A 294 -22.47 -15.54 40.40
C PRO A 294 -22.03 -14.68 39.20
N GLN A 295 -21.08 -15.24 38.45
CA GLN A 295 -20.56 -14.80 37.15
C GLN A 295 -21.62 -14.03 36.32
N PRO A 296 -21.41 -12.73 36.02
CA PRO A 296 -22.30 -12.02 35.13
C PRO A 296 -22.19 -12.61 33.72
N HIS A 297 -23.35 -12.88 33.11
CA HIS A 297 -23.48 -13.25 31.71
C HIS A 297 -22.72 -12.26 30.81
N GLN A 298 -22.28 -12.72 29.63
CA GLN A 298 -21.64 -11.86 28.62
C GLN A 298 -22.54 -10.67 28.28
N GLN A 299 -22.27 -9.52 28.90
CA GLN A 299 -22.85 -8.27 28.48
C GLN A 299 -22.35 -7.99 27.07
N GLN A 300 -23.26 -7.95 26.10
CA GLN A 300 -22.97 -7.38 24.78
C GLN A 300 -22.59 -5.92 25.00
N GLN A 301 -21.28 -5.64 24.99
CA GLN A 301 -20.79 -4.27 25.02
C GLN A 301 -21.30 -3.57 23.76
N VAL A 302 -22.16 -2.57 23.95
CA VAL A 302 -22.64 -1.73 22.86
C VAL A 302 -21.43 -1.00 22.28
N LEU A 303 -21.02 -1.39 21.08
CA LEU A 303 -19.87 -0.81 20.40
C LEU A 303 -20.15 0.67 20.12
N GLY A 304 -19.21 1.53 20.51
CA GLY A 304 -19.25 2.95 20.18
C GLY A 304 -19.14 3.17 18.68
N ASP A 305 -19.68 4.29 18.20
CA ASP A 305 -19.91 4.49 16.76
C ASP A 305 -18.61 4.54 15.94
N SER A 306 -17.50 4.94 16.55
CA SER A 306 -16.16 4.85 15.95
C SER A 306 -15.74 3.41 15.61
N ASP A 307 -16.01 2.45 16.49
CA ASP A 307 -15.74 1.03 16.23
C ASP A 307 -16.75 0.44 15.25
N ARG A 308 -18.04 0.83 15.35
CA ARG A 308 -19.07 0.42 14.39
C ARG A 308 -18.69 0.86 12.97
N ARG A 309 -18.22 2.10 12.80
CA ARG A 309 -17.72 2.66 11.54
C ARG A 309 -16.49 1.92 11.03
N TYR A 310 -15.52 1.62 11.90
CA TYR A 310 -14.32 0.85 11.52
C TYR A 310 -14.68 -0.54 10.98
N TRP A 311 -15.53 -1.29 11.70
CA TRP A 311 -15.94 -2.62 11.29
C TRP A 311 -16.91 -2.64 10.10
N ALA A 312 -17.68 -1.57 9.88
CA ALA A 312 -18.43 -1.39 8.64
C ALA A 312 -17.50 -1.23 7.43
N LEU A 313 -16.44 -0.43 7.53
CA LEU A 313 -15.43 -0.31 6.46
C LEU A 313 -14.68 -1.64 6.22
N ALA A 314 -14.36 -2.40 7.28
CA ALA A 314 -13.85 -3.77 7.17
C ALA A 314 -14.79 -4.70 6.41
N GLY A 315 -16.10 -4.61 6.66
CA GLY A 315 -17.12 -5.37 5.93
C GLY A 315 -17.18 -5.02 4.44
N LEU A 316 -17.05 -3.74 4.08
CA LEU A 316 -17.04 -3.31 2.68
C LEU A 316 -15.80 -3.82 1.93
N VAL A 317 -14.61 -3.76 2.54
CA VAL A 317 -13.38 -4.32 1.92
C VAL A 317 -13.46 -5.84 1.79
N ALA A 318 -14.03 -6.54 2.79
CA ALA A 318 -14.29 -7.97 2.71
C ALA A 318 -15.30 -8.33 1.60
N ALA A 319 -16.37 -7.54 1.43
CA ALA A 319 -17.33 -7.71 0.34
C ALA A 319 -16.72 -7.40 -1.04
N GLN A 320 -15.82 -6.42 -1.15
CA GLN A 320 -15.08 -6.13 -2.38
C GLN A 320 -14.15 -7.30 -2.77
N LEU A 321 -13.51 -7.96 -1.80
CA LEU A 321 -12.71 -9.17 -2.03
C LEU A 321 -13.56 -10.36 -2.50
N GLU A 322 -14.69 -10.65 -1.83
CA GLU A 322 -15.58 -11.74 -2.25
C GLU A 322 -16.17 -11.46 -3.66
N GLY A 323 -16.41 -10.17 -3.97
CA GLY A 323 -16.74 -9.70 -5.32
C GLY A 323 -15.63 -9.97 -6.34
N LEU A 324 -14.37 -9.63 -6.01
CA LEU A 324 -13.20 -9.89 -6.86
C LEU A 324 -13.09 -11.37 -7.21
N ALA A 325 -13.26 -12.26 -6.23
CA ALA A 325 -13.20 -13.69 -6.44
C ALA A 325 -14.34 -14.18 -7.36
N ALA A 326 -15.57 -13.75 -7.11
CA ALA A 326 -16.72 -14.06 -7.98
C ALA A 326 -16.52 -13.54 -9.42
N GLY A 327 -15.97 -12.33 -9.60
CA GLY A 327 -15.65 -11.76 -10.90
C GLY A 327 -14.59 -12.55 -11.66
N PHE A 328 -13.52 -12.93 -10.97
CA PHE A 328 -12.43 -13.75 -11.50
C PHE A 328 -12.95 -15.11 -12.00
N TRP A 329 -13.72 -15.84 -11.20
CA TRP A 329 -14.29 -17.12 -11.61
C TRP A 329 -15.33 -16.97 -12.74
N ALA A 330 -16.03 -15.84 -12.82
CA ALA A 330 -16.93 -15.54 -13.95
C ALA A 330 -16.19 -15.19 -15.26
N ALA A 331 -14.88 -14.90 -15.22
CA ALA A 331 -14.03 -14.66 -16.39
C ALA A 331 -13.06 -15.81 -16.74
N ALA A 332 -12.87 -16.77 -15.82
CA ALA A 332 -11.92 -17.87 -15.97
C ALA A 332 -12.44 -18.97 -16.94
N VAL A 333 -12.36 -18.69 -18.26
CA VAL A 333 -12.83 -19.62 -19.32
C VAL A 333 -11.85 -20.76 -19.61
N GLU A 334 -10.56 -20.63 -19.25
CA GLU A 334 -9.56 -21.69 -19.42
C GLU A 334 -9.50 -22.63 -18.19
N PRO A 335 -9.86 -23.93 -18.28
CA PRO A 335 -9.90 -24.82 -17.12
C PRO A 335 -8.56 -25.03 -16.40
N GLY A 336 -7.44 -24.75 -17.08
CA GLY A 336 -6.08 -24.82 -16.52
C GLY A 336 -5.54 -23.52 -15.94
N ARG A 337 -6.31 -22.41 -15.96
CA ARG A 337 -5.90 -21.10 -15.42
C ARG A 337 -6.89 -20.57 -14.39
N ASN A 338 -7.03 -21.30 -13.29
CA ASN A 338 -7.87 -20.93 -12.15
C ASN A 338 -7.03 -20.60 -10.91
N MET A 339 -7.63 -19.94 -9.93
CA MET A 339 -7.07 -19.65 -8.60
C MET A 339 -8.12 -20.00 -7.54
N THR A 340 -7.67 -20.56 -6.41
CA THR A 340 -8.50 -20.77 -5.22
C THR A 340 -8.83 -19.45 -4.52
N TRP A 341 -9.82 -19.46 -3.62
CA TRP A 341 -10.13 -18.29 -2.77
C TRP A 341 -8.91 -17.91 -1.89
N GLN A 342 -8.22 -18.91 -1.35
CA GLN A 342 -6.99 -18.74 -0.57
C GLN A 342 -5.85 -18.10 -1.39
N GLU A 343 -5.68 -18.48 -2.66
CA GLU A 343 -4.72 -17.81 -3.57
C GLU A 343 -5.13 -16.38 -3.92
N LEU A 344 -6.42 -16.09 -4.10
CA LEU A 344 -6.92 -14.73 -4.36
C LEU A 344 -6.79 -13.82 -3.13
N TYR A 345 -6.87 -14.40 -1.93
CA TYR A 345 -6.59 -13.73 -0.67
C TYR A 345 -5.08 -13.50 -0.46
N ALA A 346 -4.26 -14.53 -0.68
CA ALA A 346 -2.81 -14.43 -0.62
C ALA A 346 -2.22 -13.47 -1.66
N LEU A 347 -2.86 -13.33 -2.84
CA LEU A 347 -2.57 -12.30 -3.84
C LEU A 347 -2.70 -10.90 -3.24
N ASN A 348 -3.81 -10.58 -2.57
CA ASN A 348 -3.98 -9.28 -1.90
C ASN A 348 -3.08 -9.15 -0.66
N ALA A 349 -2.69 -10.25 -0.02
CA ALA A 349 -1.74 -10.26 1.08
C ALA A 349 -0.25 -10.18 0.65
N ILE A 350 0.10 -10.04 -0.64
CA ILE A 350 1.50 -10.17 -1.12
C ILE A 350 2.53 -9.32 -0.35
N GLY A 351 2.17 -8.12 0.12
CA GLY A 351 3.04 -7.32 0.98
C GLY A 351 3.16 -7.89 2.40
N ASP A 352 2.04 -8.30 3.00
CA ASP A 352 1.99 -8.97 4.30
C ASP A 352 2.74 -10.32 4.29
N LEU A 353 2.86 -10.96 3.12
CA LEU A 353 3.61 -12.22 2.94
C LEU A 353 5.12 -12.07 3.16
N TYR A 354 5.70 -10.87 3.19
CA TYR A 354 7.12 -10.70 3.55
C TYR A 354 7.41 -11.18 4.97
N GLU A 355 6.63 -10.79 5.98
CA GLU A 355 6.80 -11.34 7.33
C GLU A 355 6.18 -12.73 7.48
N LEU A 356 5.05 -13.02 6.82
CA LEU A 356 4.38 -14.32 6.98
C LEU A 356 5.20 -15.48 6.38
N ASN A 357 5.96 -15.28 5.30
CA ASN A 357 6.90 -16.29 4.76
C ASN A 357 8.15 -16.52 5.63
N VAL A 358 8.42 -15.65 6.62
CA VAL A 358 9.43 -15.91 7.66
C VAL A 358 8.88 -16.79 8.78
N LEU A 359 7.56 -16.73 9.02
CA LEU A 359 6.85 -17.57 10.00
C LEU A 359 6.44 -18.94 9.46
N PHE A 360 6.03 -18.99 8.20
CA PHE A 360 5.50 -20.17 7.51
C PHE A 360 6.33 -20.49 6.25
N PRO A 361 7.64 -20.76 6.40
CA PRO A 361 8.56 -20.85 5.28
C PRO A 361 8.14 -21.93 4.26
N PRO A 362 8.42 -21.72 2.95
CA PRO A 362 8.05 -22.68 1.91
C PRO A 362 8.62 -24.07 2.19
N THR A 363 7.74 -25.07 2.30
CA THR A 363 8.12 -26.45 2.60
C THR A 363 8.83 -27.08 1.40
N PRO A 364 10.05 -27.65 1.55
CA PRO A 364 10.66 -28.46 0.50
C PRO A 364 9.73 -29.60 0.10
N GLU A 365 9.70 -29.94 -1.19
CA GLU A 365 8.95 -31.13 -1.62
C GLU A 365 9.53 -32.40 -0.97
N PRO A 366 8.69 -33.36 -0.54
CA PRO A 366 9.17 -34.66 -0.14
C PRO A 366 9.87 -35.31 -1.34
N SER A 367 11.12 -35.72 -1.17
CA SER A 367 11.88 -36.35 -2.25
C SER A 367 11.10 -37.54 -2.83
N PRO A 368 11.02 -37.69 -4.16
CA PRO A 368 10.16 -38.71 -4.78
C PRO A 368 10.55 -40.09 -4.28
N SER A 369 9.59 -40.78 -3.65
CA SER A 369 9.81 -42.12 -3.10
C SER A 369 10.26 -43.06 -4.20
N THR A 370 11.42 -43.69 -4.02
CA THR A 370 11.97 -44.69 -4.94
C THR A 370 11.30 -46.07 -4.79
N ALA A 371 10.34 -46.21 -3.87
CA ALA A 371 9.51 -47.40 -3.77
C ALA A 371 8.43 -47.39 -4.88
N PRO A 372 8.36 -48.41 -5.75
CA PRO A 372 7.28 -48.51 -6.72
C PRO A 372 5.94 -48.73 -6.01
N PRO A 373 4.82 -48.21 -6.53
CA PRO A 373 3.50 -48.42 -5.92
C PRO A 373 3.10 -49.89 -6.00
N GLU A 374 2.60 -50.45 -4.88
CA GLU A 374 2.03 -51.80 -4.89
C GLU A 374 0.76 -51.86 -5.77
N PRO A 375 0.56 -52.93 -6.54
CA PRO A 375 -0.60 -53.05 -7.44
C PRO A 375 -1.90 -53.26 -6.64
N SER A 376 -2.76 -52.23 -6.62
CA SER A 376 -4.06 -52.30 -5.97
C SER A 376 -4.99 -53.31 -6.66
N HIS A 377 -5.27 -54.43 -5.99
CA HIS A 377 -6.26 -55.41 -6.47
C HIS A 377 -7.70 -54.83 -6.41
N PRO A 378 -8.54 -55.02 -7.45
CA PRO A 378 -9.91 -54.53 -7.46
C PRO A 378 -10.78 -55.33 -6.48
N SER A 379 -11.55 -54.62 -5.65
CA SER A 379 -12.45 -55.22 -4.65
C SER A 379 -13.87 -55.37 -5.17
N THR A 380 -14.39 -56.60 -5.21
CA THR A 380 -15.78 -56.91 -5.58
C THR A 380 -16.74 -56.61 -4.42
N PRO A 381 -17.91 -55.99 -4.64
CA PRO A 381 -18.84 -55.67 -3.56
C PRO A 381 -19.77 -56.83 -3.18
N GLY A 382 -19.99 -57.04 -1.88
CA GLY A 382 -21.16 -57.76 -1.35
C GLY A 382 -20.89 -59.01 -0.51
N ALA A 383 -20.65 -58.83 0.80
CA ALA A 383 -20.83 -59.86 1.83
C ALA A 383 -21.19 -59.20 3.18
N ALA A 384 -21.98 -59.90 4.02
CA ALA A 384 -22.41 -59.40 5.33
C ALA A 384 -21.32 -59.60 6.42
N PRO A 385 -21.29 -58.78 7.48
CA PRO A 385 -20.23 -58.82 8.48
C PRO A 385 -20.37 -60.01 9.47
N PRO A 386 -19.30 -60.79 9.72
CA PRO A 386 -19.24 -61.75 10.81
C PRO A 386 -18.90 -61.10 12.18
N PRO A 387 -19.16 -61.77 13.32
CA PRO A 387 -19.00 -61.21 14.66
C PRO A 387 -17.54 -61.23 15.19
N PRO A 388 -17.20 -60.42 16.22
CA PRO A 388 -15.84 -60.27 16.75
C PRO A 388 -15.42 -61.39 17.76
N PRO A 389 -14.23 -62.00 17.60
CA PRO A 389 -13.56 -62.88 18.57
C PRO A 389 -12.36 -62.18 19.28
N PRO A 390 -11.66 -62.80 20.27
CA PRO A 390 -11.23 -62.08 21.48
C PRO A 390 -9.73 -61.70 21.59
N PRO A 391 -9.32 -60.95 22.65
CA PRO A 391 -7.94 -60.49 22.85
C PRO A 391 -7.07 -61.42 23.70
N SER A 392 -5.81 -61.68 23.29
CA SER A 392 -4.66 -61.90 24.20
C SER A 392 -3.29 -62.07 23.52
N TYR A 393 -2.34 -61.20 23.90
CA TYR A 393 -0.89 -61.41 24.21
C TYR A 393 0.09 -62.26 23.33
N PRO A 394 1.42 -61.93 23.34
CA PRO A 394 2.47 -62.58 22.54
C PRO A 394 3.17 -63.75 23.28
N PRO A 395 4.17 -64.45 22.67
CA PRO A 395 5.57 -64.21 23.10
C PRO A 395 6.73 -64.53 22.10
N THR A 396 7.94 -64.11 22.48
CA THR A 396 9.29 -64.73 22.27
C THR A 396 9.85 -65.11 20.88
N SER A 397 10.82 -64.31 20.42
CA SER A 397 12.25 -64.65 20.14
C SER A 397 12.72 -66.07 19.75
N THR A 398 13.61 -66.13 18.74
CA THR A 398 14.71 -67.12 18.61
C THR A 398 15.96 -66.50 17.95
N THR A 399 17.12 -67.16 18.08
CA THR A 399 18.48 -66.63 17.79
C THR A 399 19.35 -67.58 16.96
N GLN A 400 20.46 -67.05 16.37
CA GLN A 400 21.70 -67.69 15.82
C GLN A 400 21.97 -67.29 14.34
N GLY A 401 23.23 -67.14 13.86
CA GLY A 401 24.52 -67.05 14.56
C GLY A 401 25.80 -67.28 13.69
N GLY A 402 26.84 -66.45 13.87
CA GLY A 402 28.26 -66.68 13.42
C GLY A 402 28.65 -66.24 11.98
N ALA A 403 29.93 -66.03 11.62
CA ALA A 403 31.18 -65.84 12.41
C ALA A 403 32.37 -65.26 11.56
N ALA A 404 33.34 -64.60 12.22
CA ALA A 404 34.80 -64.31 11.96
C ALA A 404 35.50 -64.67 10.62
N ALA A 405 36.62 -64.08 10.15
CA ALA A 405 37.48 -62.87 10.40
C ALA A 405 38.50 -62.77 9.21
N ALA A 406 39.59 -61.97 9.07
CA ALA A 406 40.41 -60.97 9.81
C ALA A 406 41.07 -60.01 8.72
N ALA A 407 42.16 -59.21 8.81
CA ALA A 407 43.24 -58.89 9.77
C ALA A 407 43.83 -57.45 9.47
N ALA A 408 45.11 -57.14 9.76
CA ALA A 408 45.80 -55.84 9.50
C ALA A 408 47.35 -56.00 9.27
N PRO A 409 48.16 -54.94 9.00
CA PRO A 409 48.64 -53.98 10.03
C PRO A 409 48.85 -52.49 9.58
N GLY A 410 49.28 -51.61 10.52
CA GLY A 410 49.53 -50.15 10.33
C GLY A 410 51.01 -49.74 10.09
N PRO A 411 51.45 -48.49 10.42
CA PRO A 411 51.34 -47.92 11.79
C PRO A 411 51.01 -46.41 11.94
N ALA A 412 51.01 -45.94 13.20
CA ALA A 412 50.70 -44.60 13.75
C ALA A 412 51.67 -43.46 13.35
N VAL A 413 51.40 -42.18 13.65
CA VAL A 413 51.69 -41.44 14.92
C VAL A 413 51.11 -40.00 14.79
N ALA A 414 50.63 -39.25 15.78
CA ALA A 414 50.11 -39.47 17.15
C ALA A 414 49.35 -38.18 17.63
N ALA A 415 49.13 -37.95 18.94
CA ALA A 415 48.44 -36.75 19.49
C ALA A 415 49.01 -36.28 20.85
N VAL A 416 48.76 -35.03 21.26
CA VAL A 416 49.27 -34.41 22.51
C VAL A 416 48.17 -33.61 23.26
N LYS A 417 48.26 -33.60 24.60
CA LYS A 417 47.42 -32.86 25.59
C LYS A 417 48.29 -31.86 26.39
N HIS A 418 47.70 -31.23 27.42
CA HIS A 418 48.31 -30.38 28.48
C HIS A 418 48.40 -28.87 28.16
N LEU A 419 48.33 -27.93 29.12
CA LEU A 419 47.91 -27.98 30.54
C LEU A 419 47.47 -26.56 30.99
N ALA A 420 46.91 -26.45 32.20
CA ALA A 420 46.78 -25.18 32.93
C ALA A 420 47.86 -25.08 34.02
N VAL A 421 48.27 -23.86 34.36
CA VAL A 421 49.19 -23.52 35.48
C VAL A 421 48.75 -22.17 36.07
N GLU A 422 48.93 -21.99 37.38
CA GLU A 422 48.56 -20.79 38.16
C GLU A 422 49.82 -20.06 38.70
N GLY A 423 49.66 -18.82 39.18
CA GLY A 423 50.67 -18.06 39.94
C GLY A 423 51.60 -17.15 39.12
N GLU A 424 52.15 -16.05 39.64
CA GLU A 424 52.03 -15.44 40.98
C GLU A 424 52.20 -13.90 40.93
N VAL A 425 51.57 -13.22 41.91
CA VAL A 425 51.97 -11.99 42.65
C VAL A 425 52.55 -10.76 41.92
N GLY A 426 51.96 -9.59 42.19
CA GLY A 426 52.56 -8.26 42.01
C GLY A 426 51.62 -7.13 42.50
N ASP A 427 52.00 -6.40 43.55
CA ASP A 427 51.23 -5.29 44.15
C ASP A 427 51.25 -4.02 43.27
N ASP A 428 50.21 -3.18 43.31
CA ASP A 428 50.22 -1.98 44.19
C ASP A 428 48.88 -1.21 44.32
N THR A 429 48.69 -0.60 45.50
CA THR A 429 47.75 0.47 45.93
C THR A 429 46.32 0.65 45.34
N GLY A 430 45.33 0.71 46.24
CA GLY A 430 44.06 1.45 46.07
C GLY A 430 44.19 2.96 46.43
N PRO A 431 43.21 3.67 47.05
CA PRO A 431 41.90 3.27 47.59
C PRO A 431 40.68 3.99 46.92
N ALA A 432 39.50 3.38 46.76
CA ALA A 432 38.39 3.18 47.73
C ALA A 432 37.49 4.41 48.01
N GLY A 433 36.19 4.18 48.18
CA GLY A 433 35.18 5.24 48.36
C GLY A 433 33.74 4.73 48.53
N ALA A 434 33.53 3.68 49.33
CA ALA A 434 32.21 3.10 49.59
C ALA A 434 31.60 3.60 50.90
N ALA A 435 30.27 3.77 50.93
CA ALA A 435 29.49 4.01 52.14
C ALA A 435 28.22 3.14 52.13
N THR A 436 27.88 2.54 53.27
CA THR A 436 26.73 1.64 53.44
C THR A 436 25.89 2.08 54.64
N GLY A 437 24.59 1.80 54.67
CA GLY A 437 23.79 2.03 55.87
C GLY A 437 22.27 1.94 55.69
N GLY A 438 21.68 0.83 56.16
CA GLY A 438 20.24 0.68 56.41
C GLY A 438 19.35 0.44 55.18
N GLY A 439 18.24 -0.30 55.27
CA GLY A 439 17.72 -1.03 56.43
C GLY A 439 16.23 -0.81 56.65
N GLY A 440 15.38 -1.58 55.96
CA GLY A 440 13.92 -1.53 56.12
C GLY A 440 13.24 -2.64 55.33
N THR A 441 12.50 -3.51 56.02
CA THR A 441 11.78 -4.65 55.44
C THR A 441 10.27 -4.48 55.56
N GLU A 442 9.55 -4.65 54.46
CA GLU A 442 8.15 -5.07 54.50
C GLU A 442 7.92 -6.22 53.52
N ALA A 443 7.07 -7.17 53.91
CA ALA A 443 6.84 -8.40 53.18
C ALA A 443 5.39 -8.48 52.71
N VAL A 444 5.20 -8.60 51.39
CA VAL A 444 3.88 -8.84 50.79
C VAL A 444 3.70 -10.33 50.53
N VAL A 445 2.54 -10.86 50.92
CA VAL A 445 2.25 -12.30 50.96
C VAL A 445 2.12 -12.89 49.56
N ARG A 446 2.86 -13.98 49.30
CA ARG A 446 2.64 -14.82 48.11
C ARG A 446 1.37 -15.66 48.27
N GLN A 447 0.32 -15.36 47.51
CA GLN A 447 -0.70 -16.38 47.21
C GLN A 447 -0.17 -17.35 46.16
N GLY A 448 -0.42 -18.64 46.36
CA GLY A 448 0.15 -19.70 45.52
C GLY A 448 -0.61 -19.88 44.20
N PHE A 449 -0.01 -19.46 43.09
CA PHE A 449 -0.41 -19.94 41.77
C PHE A 449 0.13 -21.35 41.54
N THR A 450 -0.77 -22.29 41.22
CA THR A 450 -0.39 -23.62 40.72
C THR A 450 0.39 -23.45 39.41
N PRO A 451 1.59 -24.05 39.24
CA PRO A 451 2.37 -23.87 38.04
C PRO A 451 1.70 -24.59 36.86
N VAL A 452 0.99 -23.83 36.01
CA VAL A 452 0.76 -24.22 34.62
C VAL A 452 2.13 -24.52 34.02
N ARG A 453 2.28 -25.66 33.35
CA ARG A 453 3.52 -25.98 32.62
C ARG A 453 3.79 -24.86 31.62
N GLN A 454 4.78 -24.03 31.91
CA GLN A 454 5.44 -23.22 30.89
C GLN A 454 6.16 -24.19 29.95
N HIS A 455 5.44 -24.65 28.94
CA HIS A 455 6.08 -24.96 27.67
C HIS A 455 6.70 -23.65 27.20
N SER A 456 8.02 -23.52 27.33
CA SER A 456 8.77 -22.48 26.63
C SER A 456 8.31 -22.51 25.16
N PRO A 457 7.95 -21.37 24.55
CA PRO A 457 7.56 -21.36 23.15
C PRO A 457 8.70 -22.01 22.33
N PRO A 458 8.39 -22.90 21.38
CA PRO A 458 9.42 -23.55 20.59
C PRO A 458 10.24 -22.48 19.88
N VAL A 459 11.56 -22.48 20.10
CA VAL A 459 12.48 -21.46 19.55
C VAL A 459 12.34 -21.45 18.04
N ARG A 460 11.63 -20.45 17.50
CA ARG A 460 11.35 -20.37 16.07
C ARG A 460 12.65 -20.14 15.32
N ARG A 461 12.96 -21.06 14.39
CA ARG A 461 14.06 -20.89 13.45
C ARG A 461 13.55 -20.05 12.28
N TYR A 462 13.76 -18.74 12.37
CA TYR A 462 13.49 -17.82 11.28
C TYR A 462 14.40 -18.13 10.07
N SER A 463 13.89 -17.91 8.86
CA SER A 463 14.64 -18.07 7.61
C SER A 463 15.87 -17.13 7.56
N PRO A 464 17.06 -17.61 7.14
CA PRO A 464 18.23 -16.76 6.89
C PRO A 464 17.99 -15.66 5.84
N GLY A 465 18.85 -14.65 5.80
CA GLY A 465 18.87 -13.56 4.82
C GLY A 465 17.84 -12.44 5.05
N HIS A 466 16.62 -12.77 5.47
CA HIS A 466 15.62 -11.75 5.80
C HIS A 466 16.09 -10.92 7.00
N GLY A 467 16.34 -9.62 6.80
CA GLY A 467 16.79 -8.73 7.87
C GLY A 467 18.17 -9.05 8.42
N GLU A 468 19.10 -9.53 7.59
CA GLU A 468 20.53 -9.45 7.85
C GLU A 468 21.05 -8.06 7.43
N VAL A 469 22.02 -7.50 8.16
CA VAL A 469 22.63 -6.21 7.84
C VAL A 469 23.83 -6.44 6.91
N GLY A 470 23.68 -6.12 5.63
CA GLY A 470 24.76 -6.18 4.66
C GLY A 470 25.86 -5.14 4.91
N GLU A 471 27.00 -5.29 4.22
CA GLU A 471 28.27 -4.57 4.38
C GLU A 471 28.17 -3.02 4.54
N TYR A 472 27.12 -2.40 3.99
CA TYR A 472 26.90 -0.94 4.01
C TYR A 472 25.77 -0.49 4.96
N GLY A 473 25.23 -1.39 5.80
CA GLY A 473 24.14 -1.12 6.74
C GLY A 473 22.73 -1.44 6.22
N TYR A 474 22.60 -2.08 5.06
CA TYR A 474 21.32 -2.30 4.37
C TYR A 474 20.89 -3.76 4.38
N GLY A 475 19.58 -3.99 4.53
CA GLY A 475 18.99 -5.31 4.34
C GLY A 475 18.89 -5.70 2.87
N GLU A 476 18.77 -6.99 2.56
CA GLU A 476 18.64 -7.48 1.19
C GLU A 476 17.35 -7.02 0.47
N LEU A 477 16.36 -6.54 1.23
CA LEU A 477 15.08 -6.00 0.76
C LEU A 477 14.83 -4.68 1.50
N LEU A 478 14.88 -3.58 0.75
CA LEU A 478 14.51 -2.24 1.19
C LEU A 478 13.66 -1.66 0.06
N GLU A 479 12.35 -1.55 0.30
CA GLU A 479 11.38 -1.32 -0.77
C GLU A 479 11.01 0.16 -0.89
N CYS A 480 11.38 0.77 -2.02
CA CYS A 480 10.84 2.05 -2.50
C CYS A 480 11.50 3.31 -1.92
N SER A 481 11.39 4.45 -2.64
CA SER A 481 11.88 5.76 -2.20
C SER A 481 10.87 6.86 -2.49
N ALA A 482 10.62 7.75 -1.53
CA ALA A 482 9.59 8.79 -1.61
C ALA A 482 10.10 10.17 -1.21
N ILE A 483 9.49 11.23 -1.74
CA ILE A 483 9.74 12.63 -1.35
C ILE A 483 8.48 13.48 -1.45
N ILE A 484 8.30 14.37 -0.48
CA ILE A 484 7.32 15.47 -0.47
C ILE A 484 8.12 16.75 -0.26
N LYS A 485 8.19 17.65 -1.26
CA LYS A 485 8.74 19.01 -1.14
C LYS A 485 7.61 20.02 -1.03
N VAL A 486 7.81 21.07 -0.23
CA VAL A 486 6.95 22.25 -0.12
C VAL A 486 7.77 23.53 -0.25
N GLU A 487 7.17 24.58 -0.81
CA GLU A 487 7.77 25.89 -0.96
C GLU A 487 6.72 26.98 -0.69
N GLU A 488 7.05 27.97 0.14
CA GLU A 488 6.16 29.14 0.30
C GLU A 488 6.30 30.01 -0.95
N LEU A 489 5.20 30.23 -1.67
CA LEU A 489 5.17 31.20 -2.74
C LEU A 489 5.40 32.59 -2.13
N LYS A 490 6.42 33.30 -2.63
CA LYS A 490 6.48 34.74 -2.47
C LYS A 490 5.45 35.34 -3.42
N GLU A 491 4.54 36.15 -2.88
CA GLU A 491 3.80 37.10 -3.70
C GLU A 491 4.86 38.03 -4.33
N GLU A 492 4.83 38.23 -5.65
CA GLU A 492 5.53 39.36 -6.26
C GLU A 492 4.84 40.64 -5.75
N GLU A 493 5.63 41.65 -5.38
CA GLU A 493 5.07 42.92 -4.93
C GLU A 493 4.56 43.67 -6.17
N GLU A 494 3.26 43.57 -6.46
CA GLU A 494 2.59 44.51 -7.35
C GLU A 494 2.83 45.93 -6.81
N GLU A 495 3.65 46.71 -7.52
CA GLU A 495 4.07 48.03 -7.07
C GLU A 495 2.86 48.96 -6.93
N LYS A 496 2.80 49.68 -5.81
CA LYS A 496 1.68 50.57 -5.45
C LYS A 496 1.72 51.91 -6.21
N GLU A 497 1.75 51.88 -7.54
CA GLU A 497 1.64 53.11 -8.37
C GLU A 497 0.25 53.78 -8.29
N GLY A 498 -0.69 53.27 -7.48
CA GLY A 498 -2.06 53.77 -7.35
C GLY A 498 -2.42 54.45 -6.02
N GLU A 499 -1.54 54.53 -5.02
CA GLU A 499 -1.92 55.08 -3.70
C GLU A 499 -1.65 56.59 -3.52
N GLU A 500 -0.67 57.19 -4.20
CA GLU A 500 -0.39 58.63 -4.07
C GLU A 500 -1.52 59.53 -4.62
N GLN A 501 -2.33 59.07 -5.57
CA GLN A 501 -3.43 59.86 -6.14
C GLN A 501 -4.69 59.93 -5.27
N VAL A 502 -4.78 59.13 -4.20
CA VAL A 502 -5.99 59.07 -3.35
C VAL A 502 -5.87 59.99 -2.12
N GLU A 503 -4.66 60.37 -1.71
CA GLU A 503 -4.48 61.28 -0.57
C GLU A 503 -4.70 62.77 -0.92
N GLU A 504 -4.44 63.22 -2.16
CA GLU A 504 -4.71 64.61 -2.57
C GLU A 504 -6.22 64.93 -2.63
N GLU A 505 -7.05 64.07 -3.25
CA GLU A 505 -8.52 64.29 -3.30
C GLU A 505 -9.16 64.25 -1.89
N ALA A 506 -8.54 63.55 -0.92
CA ALA A 506 -9.04 63.42 0.44
C ALA A 506 -8.84 64.69 1.31
N GLU A 507 -7.88 65.55 0.98
CA GLU A 507 -7.68 66.83 1.70
C GLU A 507 -8.66 67.92 1.26
N GLU A 508 -9.02 68.01 -0.02
CA GLU A 508 -9.99 69.03 -0.48
C GLU A 508 -11.39 68.79 0.10
N VAL A 509 -11.89 67.55 0.06
CA VAL A 509 -13.22 67.17 0.60
C VAL A 509 -13.34 67.44 2.11
N LYS A 510 -12.23 67.45 2.86
CA LYS A 510 -12.22 67.80 4.28
C LYS A 510 -12.49 69.29 4.55
N LYS A 511 -12.06 70.19 3.68
CA LYS A 511 -12.18 71.65 3.90
C LYS A 511 -13.60 72.19 3.74
N GLU A 512 -14.46 71.54 2.97
CA GLU A 512 -15.85 71.99 2.79
C GLU A 512 -16.81 71.53 3.91
N ARG A 513 -16.37 70.64 4.81
CA ARG A 513 -17.23 70.04 5.84
C ARG A 513 -17.24 70.73 7.22
N GLU A 514 -16.37 71.70 7.47
CA GLU A 514 -16.30 72.38 8.79
C GLU A 514 -17.34 73.51 9.00
N THR A 515 -18.32 73.67 8.11
CA THR A 515 -19.38 74.70 8.23
C THR A 515 -20.82 74.17 8.19
N ALA A 516 -21.06 72.97 8.71
CA ALA A 516 -22.40 72.51 9.11
C ALA A 516 -22.29 71.62 10.35
N GLY A 517 -22.73 72.11 11.51
CA GLY A 517 -22.71 71.35 12.75
C GLY A 517 -24.10 70.87 13.14
N GLU A 518 -24.24 69.56 13.41
CA GLU A 518 -25.25 68.96 14.28
C GLU A 518 -24.80 67.53 14.64
N ASP A 519 -25.02 67.09 15.88
CA ASP A 519 -24.47 65.83 16.42
C ASP A 519 -25.27 64.58 16.01
N GLN A 520 -24.63 63.59 15.39
CA GLN A 520 -25.08 62.18 15.36
C GLN A 520 -24.01 61.20 14.82
N GLU A 521 -24.31 59.90 14.93
CA GLU A 521 -23.55 58.72 14.44
C GLU A 521 -22.29 58.30 15.23
N GLU A 522 -22.50 57.80 16.47
CA GLU A 522 -21.56 56.91 17.19
C GLU A 522 -21.83 55.42 16.86
N GLU A 523 -21.75 55.00 15.59
CA GLU A 523 -21.91 53.57 15.23
C GLU A 523 -21.15 53.14 13.95
N ALA A 524 -19.87 53.50 13.81
CA ALA A 524 -19.09 53.26 12.58
C ALA A 524 -17.67 52.66 12.72
N GLU A 525 -17.19 52.30 13.93
CA GLU A 525 -15.76 51.99 14.14
C GLU A 525 -15.35 50.52 14.42
N GLU A 526 -16.24 49.52 14.23
CA GLU A 526 -15.83 48.09 14.19
C GLU A 526 -15.78 47.48 12.76
N GLY A 527 -16.18 48.22 11.72
CA GLY A 527 -16.19 47.72 10.34
C GLY A 527 -14.84 47.69 9.62
N GLY A 528 -13.89 48.53 10.04
CA GLY A 528 -12.69 48.86 9.22
C GLY A 528 -11.53 47.87 9.26
N LEU A 529 -11.36 47.10 10.34
CA LEU A 529 -10.13 46.31 10.56
C LEU A 529 -10.25 44.82 10.21
N GLN A 530 -10.95 44.48 9.12
CA GLN A 530 -10.74 43.21 8.43
C GLN A 530 -9.34 43.18 7.77
N ARG A 531 -8.33 42.94 8.62
CA ARG A 531 -6.95 42.73 8.24
C ARG A 531 -6.88 41.52 7.30
N ARG A 532 -6.93 41.77 5.97
CA ARG A 532 -6.83 40.76 4.90
C ARG A 532 -5.67 39.82 5.20
N ARG A 533 -5.98 38.63 5.75
CA ARG A 533 -4.99 37.59 6.03
C ARG A 533 -4.51 37.03 4.69
N ARG A 534 -3.49 37.67 4.11
CA ARG A 534 -2.84 37.28 2.85
C ARG A 534 -2.62 35.77 2.86
N ARG A 535 -3.25 35.08 1.90
CA ARG A 535 -3.33 33.63 1.86
C ARG A 535 -2.01 33.11 1.32
N ARG A 536 -1.06 32.76 2.21
CA ARG A 536 0.18 32.06 1.82
C ARG A 536 -0.16 30.69 1.22
N VAL A 537 -0.36 30.66 -0.09
CA VAL A 537 -0.41 29.43 -0.87
C VAL A 537 1.00 28.83 -0.88
N ARG A 538 1.10 27.53 -0.64
CA ARG A 538 2.36 26.80 -0.75
C ARG A 538 2.32 25.87 -1.94
N SER A 539 3.31 25.96 -2.80
CA SER A 539 3.56 24.96 -3.83
C SER A 539 4.04 23.67 -3.18
N PHE A 540 3.70 22.54 -3.79
CA PHE A 540 4.21 21.24 -3.39
C PHE A 540 4.47 20.34 -4.59
N TRP A 541 5.39 19.40 -4.37
CA TRP A 541 5.76 18.32 -5.28
C TRP A 541 5.87 17.05 -4.45
N ALA A 542 5.11 16.01 -4.82
CA ALA A 542 5.08 14.74 -4.11
C ALA A 542 5.32 13.60 -5.10
N ALA A 543 6.19 12.65 -4.75
CA ALA A 543 6.56 11.57 -5.65
C ALA A 543 7.05 10.31 -4.93
N HIS A 544 6.86 9.17 -5.60
CA HIS A 544 7.20 7.85 -5.08
C HIS A 544 7.72 6.93 -6.21
N ASN A 545 8.81 6.21 -6.00
CA ASN A 545 9.24 5.09 -6.86
C ASN A 545 9.17 3.75 -6.11
N THR A 546 8.42 2.78 -6.65
CA THR A 546 8.34 1.44 -6.05
C THR A 546 9.63 0.69 -6.30
N TRP A 547 10.22 0.03 -5.31
CA TRP A 547 11.24 -1.01 -5.57
C TRP A 547 10.66 -2.39 -5.29
N ARG A 548 10.74 -3.30 -6.27
CA ARG A 548 10.32 -4.70 -6.13
C ARG A 548 10.92 -5.57 -7.24
N SER A 549 10.63 -6.87 -7.21
CA SER A 549 11.04 -7.81 -8.26
C SER A 549 10.42 -7.49 -9.61
N TYR A 550 11.21 -7.59 -10.69
CA TYR A 550 10.83 -7.16 -12.04
C TYR A 550 9.73 -8.02 -12.67
N TYR A 551 9.52 -9.26 -12.21
CA TYR A 551 8.40 -10.11 -12.65
C TYR A 551 7.01 -9.60 -12.19
N HIS A 552 6.99 -8.63 -11.27
CA HIS A 552 5.79 -7.88 -10.86
C HIS A 552 5.53 -6.61 -11.68
N MET A 553 6.22 -6.40 -12.81
CA MET A 553 6.04 -5.20 -13.65
C MET A 553 4.83 -5.25 -14.59
N VAL A 554 3.90 -6.18 -14.37
CA VAL A 554 2.52 -6.16 -14.91
C VAL A 554 1.68 -5.22 -14.03
N ARG A 555 1.29 -4.04 -14.55
CA ARG A 555 0.76 -2.93 -13.73
C ARG A 555 -0.62 -2.46 -14.14
N THR A 556 -1.43 -2.01 -13.18
CA THR A 556 -2.74 -1.38 -13.43
C THR A 556 -2.79 -0.02 -12.72
N TRP A 557 -3.16 1.03 -13.45
CA TRP A 557 -3.60 2.29 -12.87
C TRP A 557 -5.10 2.24 -12.61
N LYS A 558 -5.51 2.48 -11.36
CA LYS A 558 -6.90 2.29 -10.91
C LYS A 558 -7.51 3.58 -10.38
N VAL A 559 -8.81 3.76 -10.61
CA VAL A 559 -9.64 4.81 -9.99
C VAL A 559 -10.91 4.15 -9.45
N TYR A 560 -11.12 4.24 -8.14
CA TYR A 560 -12.34 3.77 -7.47
C TYR A 560 -13.16 4.97 -6.99
N ASP A 561 -14.29 5.25 -7.63
CA ASP A 561 -15.29 6.21 -7.14
C ASP A 561 -16.42 5.43 -6.47
N LEU A 562 -16.40 5.38 -5.12
CA LEU A 562 -17.29 4.55 -4.31
C LEU A 562 -18.08 5.40 -3.30
N PRO A 563 -19.33 5.02 -2.96
CA PRO A 563 -20.21 5.82 -2.09
C PRO A 563 -19.57 6.22 -0.76
N TRP A 564 -18.89 5.28 -0.10
CA TRP A 564 -18.22 5.45 1.20
C TRP A 564 -16.83 6.12 1.11
N GLY A 565 -16.41 6.61 -0.06
CA GLY A 565 -15.16 7.37 -0.23
C GLY A 565 -15.23 8.76 0.41
N ALA A 566 -14.73 8.89 1.63
CA ALA A 566 -14.88 10.07 2.49
C ALA A 566 -14.03 11.30 2.06
N SER A 567 -13.11 11.13 1.10
CA SER A 567 -12.23 12.18 0.56
C SER A 567 -12.16 12.22 -0.97
N GLY A 568 -13.21 11.74 -1.65
CA GLY A 568 -13.31 11.70 -3.12
C GLY A 568 -12.92 10.34 -3.74
N PRO A 569 -12.79 10.27 -5.07
CA PRO A 569 -12.36 9.05 -5.77
C PRO A 569 -10.93 8.65 -5.37
N LEU A 570 -10.73 7.37 -5.08
CA LEU A 570 -9.42 6.82 -4.72
C LEU A 570 -8.66 6.40 -5.98
N THR A 571 -7.60 7.13 -6.32
CA THR A 571 -6.72 6.83 -7.45
C THR A 571 -5.47 6.09 -6.97
N VAL A 572 -5.04 5.04 -7.67
CA VAL A 572 -4.07 4.03 -7.18
C VAL A 572 -3.12 3.56 -8.28
N SER A 573 -1.81 3.47 -8.00
CA SER A 573 -0.91 2.61 -8.81
C SER A 573 -0.88 1.20 -8.21
N SER A 574 -1.12 0.19 -9.05
CA SER A 574 -1.43 -1.17 -8.59
C SER A 574 -0.93 -2.22 -9.60
N SER A 575 -1.33 -3.46 -9.37
CA SER A 575 -1.29 -4.58 -10.31
C SER A 575 -2.66 -5.28 -10.39
N PRO A 576 -2.89 -6.17 -11.38
CA PRO A 576 -4.16 -6.90 -11.55
C PRO A 576 -4.59 -7.65 -10.29
N GLY A 577 -5.83 -7.42 -9.83
CA GLY A 577 -6.43 -8.13 -8.69
C GLY A 577 -5.97 -7.72 -7.29
N LEU A 578 -5.01 -6.81 -7.17
CA LEU A 578 -4.70 -6.13 -5.90
C LEU A 578 -5.72 -5.01 -5.70
N LEU A 579 -6.68 -5.14 -4.77
CA LEU A 579 -7.69 -4.09 -4.51
C LEU A 579 -7.09 -2.79 -3.95
N HIS A 580 -5.81 -2.84 -3.58
CA HIS A 580 -5.00 -1.82 -2.92
C HIS A 580 -3.73 -1.57 -3.76
N SER A 581 -2.87 -0.65 -3.32
CA SER A 581 -1.51 -0.52 -3.86
C SER A 581 -0.57 -1.50 -3.14
N LYS A 582 0.39 -2.11 -3.87
CA LYS A 582 1.61 -2.74 -3.30
C LYS A 582 2.86 -1.93 -3.68
N ASP A 583 2.65 -0.65 -3.94
CA ASP A 583 3.73 0.29 -4.26
C ASP A 583 4.35 0.90 -3.00
N ASP A 584 3.64 1.57 -2.07
CA ASP A 584 2.23 1.98 -2.13
C ASP A 584 2.09 3.48 -2.54
N TRP A 585 1.07 3.79 -3.36
CA TRP A 585 0.74 5.18 -3.75
C TRP A 585 -0.74 5.35 -4.03
N TYR A 586 -1.32 6.40 -3.44
CA TYR A 586 -2.70 6.81 -3.63
C TYR A 586 -2.84 8.33 -3.71
N THR A 587 -3.83 8.80 -4.49
CA THR A 587 -4.31 10.18 -4.43
C THR A 587 -5.84 10.22 -4.35
N THR A 588 -6.39 11.16 -3.60
CA THR A 588 -7.81 11.51 -3.58
C THR A 588 -7.99 13.02 -3.78
N ASP A 589 -9.21 13.54 -3.82
CA ASP A 589 -9.48 14.99 -3.91
C ASP A 589 -8.89 15.81 -2.73
N LYS A 590 -8.39 15.15 -1.67
CA LYS A 590 -7.79 15.79 -0.49
C LYS A 590 -6.35 15.36 -0.17
N PHE A 591 -5.98 14.12 -0.49
CA PHE A 591 -4.75 13.53 0.02
C PHE A 591 -3.80 13.06 -1.07
N VAL A 592 -2.50 13.18 -0.80
CA VAL A 592 -1.47 12.34 -1.40
C VAL A 592 -0.95 11.41 -0.30
N ILE A 593 -0.97 10.10 -0.57
CA ILE A 593 -0.66 9.06 0.42
C ILE A 593 0.35 8.09 -0.21
N MET A 594 1.42 7.79 0.51
CA MET A 594 2.46 6.85 0.10
C MET A 594 3.17 6.27 1.33
N GLU A 595 3.98 5.23 1.15
CA GLU A 595 4.88 4.74 2.19
C GLU A 595 6.28 4.38 1.64
N THR A 596 7.20 3.96 2.51
CA THR A 596 8.29 3.05 2.14
C THR A 596 8.49 1.99 3.24
N THR A 597 8.77 0.73 2.87
CA THR A 597 8.83 -0.40 3.82
C THR A 597 10.04 -0.33 4.73
N ASN A 598 9.87 -0.42 6.05
CA ASN A 598 10.98 -0.46 6.99
C ASN A 598 11.46 -1.91 7.24
N GLY A 599 12.77 -2.07 7.40
CA GLY A 599 13.40 -3.36 7.69
C GLY A 599 13.16 -3.82 9.13
N LEU A 600 13.04 -5.14 9.31
CA LEU A 600 12.77 -5.79 10.60
C LEU A 600 13.93 -6.72 10.98
N TYR A 601 14.99 -6.16 11.58
CA TYR A 601 16.23 -6.88 11.93
C TYR A 601 16.08 -7.63 13.26
N ASN A 602 15.41 -7.04 14.25
CA ASN A 602 15.08 -7.67 15.52
C ASN A 602 14.04 -8.80 15.35
N LYS A 603 14.51 -10.05 15.30
CA LYS A 603 13.67 -11.22 15.02
C LYS A 603 12.69 -11.62 16.12
N SER A 604 12.89 -11.16 17.36
CA SER A 604 11.92 -11.42 18.45
C SER A 604 10.53 -10.82 18.20
N LEU A 605 10.44 -9.81 17.33
CA LEU A 605 9.17 -9.14 17.00
C LEU A 605 8.22 -10.04 16.18
N TYR A 606 8.72 -11.02 15.42
CA TYR A 606 7.89 -11.91 14.63
C TYR A 606 6.95 -12.79 15.48
N ASP A 607 7.26 -13.01 16.76
CA ASP A 607 6.40 -13.76 17.69
C ASP A 607 5.15 -12.97 18.12
N LEU A 608 5.14 -11.65 17.90
CA LEU A 608 3.99 -10.77 18.16
C LEU A 608 2.96 -10.77 17.01
N ILE A 609 3.28 -11.37 15.86
CA ILE A 609 2.37 -11.53 14.73
C ILE A 609 1.39 -12.67 15.02
N GLN A 610 0.09 -12.35 15.00
CA GLN A 610 -1.00 -13.23 15.42
C GLN A 610 -2.20 -13.03 14.48
N PRO A 611 -3.04 -14.06 14.21
CA PRO A 611 -4.15 -13.94 13.25
C PRO A 611 -5.29 -13.06 13.78
N ARG A 612 -5.25 -12.57 15.02
CA ARG A 612 -6.29 -11.72 15.62
C ARG A 612 -6.06 -10.24 15.32
N CYS A 613 -5.86 -9.95 14.04
CA CYS A 613 -5.49 -8.65 13.50
C CYS A 613 -6.28 -8.31 12.22
N VAL A 614 -6.04 -7.13 11.67
CA VAL A 614 -6.44 -6.76 10.31
C VAL A 614 -5.15 -6.55 9.51
N LEU A 615 -5.02 -7.15 8.32
CA LEU A 615 -3.79 -7.10 7.52
C LEU A 615 -3.49 -5.67 7.02
N MET A 616 -2.25 -5.42 6.58
CA MET A 616 -1.84 -4.11 6.08
C MET A 616 -2.74 -3.67 4.93
N TRP A 617 -2.88 -4.50 3.90
CA TRP A 617 -3.68 -4.16 2.71
C TRP A 617 -5.13 -3.80 3.03
N GLN A 618 -5.71 -4.45 4.05
CA GLN A 618 -7.04 -4.14 4.56
C GLN A 618 -7.05 -2.77 5.28
N ARG A 619 -6.13 -2.55 6.23
CA ARG A 619 -6.03 -1.28 7.00
C ARG A 619 -5.75 -0.06 6.11
N ALA A 620 -4.95 -0.22 5.06
CA ALA A 620 -4.72 0.81 4.05
C ALA A 620 -6.04 1.21 3.37
N GLN A 621 -6.83 0.24 2.89
CA GLN A 621 -8.13 0.53 2.26
C GLN A 621 -9.14 1.16 3.24
N LEU A 622 -9.15 0.72 4.50
CA LEU A 622 -10.01 1.30 5.55
C LEU A 622 -9.68 2.77 5.80
N ALA A 623 -8.39 3.12 5.88
CA ALA A 623 -7.95 4.49 6.07
C ALA A 623 -8.17 5.34 4.80
N ASN A 624 -7.87 4.80 3.62
CA ASN A 624 -8.01 5.49 2.32
C ASN A 624 -9.45 5.88 1.98
N PHE A 625 -10.42 4.98 2.19
CA PHE A 625 -11.82 5.33 2.00
C PHE A 625 -12.42 6.04 3.21
N GLY A 626 -12.01 5.69 4.43
CA GLY A 626 -12.65 6.16 5.66
C GLY A 626 -12.25 7.58 6.10
N ALA A 627 -11.03 8.04 5.82
CA ALA A 627 -10.50 9.24 6.45
C ALA A 627 -10.99 10.57 5.83
N ARG A 628 -11.26 11.55 6.69
CA ARG A 628 -11.56 12.96 6.33
C ARG A 628 -10.40 13.91 6.69
N SER A 629 -9.42 13.45 7.46
CA SER A 629 -8.19 14.18 7.83
C SER A 629 -6.97 13.25 7.97
N GLY A 630 -5.74 13.77 7.83
CA GLY A 630 -4.52 12.95 7.99
C GLY A 630 -4.37 12.29 9.37
N SER A 631 -4.86 12.96 10.43
CA SER A 631 -4.94 12.42 11.81
C SER A 631 -5.88 11.22 11.92
N GLU A 632 -6.98 11.24 11.17
CA GLU A 632 -7.98 10.16 11.15
C GLU A 632 -7.51 9.00 10.27
N TRP A 633 -6.74 9.28 9.21
CA TRP A 633 -6.08 8.23 8.40
C TRP A 633 -5.14 7.39 9.27
N VAL A 634 -4.27 8.03 10.06
CA VAL A 634 -3.32 7.30 10.92
C VAL A 634 -3.98 6.61 12.12
N ASP A 635 -5.13 7.11 12.60
CA ASP A 635 -5.94 6.40 13.61
C ASP A 635 -6.58 5.14 13.02
N LEU A 636 -7.28 5.26 11.88
CA LEU A 636 -7.89 4.13 11.19
C LEU A 636 -6.84 3.06 10.81
N PHE A 637 -5.69 3.47 10.28
CA PHE A 637 -4.63 2.55 9.90
C PHE A 637 -3.95 1.86 11.10
N GLY A 638 -3.85 2.55 12.24
CA GLY A 638 -3.15 2.05 13.44
C GLY A 638 -3.94 0.99 14.23
N ARG A 639 -5.27 0.94 14.08
CA ARG A 639 -6.14 -0.04 14.75
C ARG A 639 -5.86 -1.46 14.27
N HIS A 640 -5.87 -2.43 15.20
CA HIS A 640 -5.72 -3.86 14.93
C HIS A 640 -4.49 -4.25 14.07
N ASN A 641 -3.39 -3.51 14.24
CA ASN A 641 -2.08 -3.75 13.62
C ASN A 641 -1.70 -5.25 13.59
N SER A 642 -1.36 -5.74 12.40
CA SER A 642 -0.93 -7.12 12.13
C SER A 642 0.56 -7.38 12.39
N GLY A 643 1.41 -6.35 12.36
CA GLY A 643 2.86 -6.53 12.36
C GLY A 643 3.41 -7.08 11.03
N THR A 644 2.66 -6.95 9.94
CA THR A 644 3.00 -7.41 8.60
C THR A 644 3.01 -6.22 7.63
N TYR A 645 3.92 -6.24 6.65
CA TYR A 645 4.24 -5.14 5.73
C TYR A 645 4.46 -3.82 6.49
N ASN A 646 5.61 -3.77 7.17
CA ASN A 646 5.90 -2.82 8.24
C ASN A 646 6.50 -1.50 7.72
N ASN A 647 5.64 -0.53 7.42
CA ASN A 647 5.97 0.61 6.56
C ASN A 647 6.04 1.96 7.30
N GLN A 648 6.75 2.95 6.73
CA GLN A 648 6.61 4.38 7.07
C GLN A 648 5.60 5.04 6.13
N TRP A 649 4.38 5.26 6.61
CA TRP A 649 3.32 5.96 5.90
C TRP A 649 3.43 7.48 5.99
N MET A 650 3.09 8.17 4.91
CA MET A 650 3.08 9.61 4.75
C MET A 650 1.72 10.04 4.19
N VAL A 651 0.98 10.91 4.91
CA VAL A 651 -0.35 11.40 4.53
C VAL A 651 -0.34 12.93 4.46
N LEU A 652 -0.38 13.47 3.23
CA LEU A 652 -0.38 14.91 2.96
C LEU A 652 -1.80 15.44 2.73
N ASP A 653 -2.32 16.28 3.64
CA ASP A 653 -3.60 17.01 3.49
C ASP A 653 -3.35 18.29 2.67
N VAL A 654 -3.59 18.19 1.36
CA VAL A 654 -3.31 19.26 0.39
C VAL A 654 -4.20 20.49 0.62
N PRO A 655 -5.52 20.39 0.89
CA PRO A 655 -6.34 21.54 1.28
C PRO A 655 -5.83 22.28 2.52
N ARG A 656 -5.30 21.59 3.54
CA ARG A 656 -4.66 22.24 4.68
C ARG A 656 -3.37 22.96 4.28
N LEU A 657 -2.55 22.37 3.42
CA LEU A 657 -1.31 22.97 2.93
C LEU A 657 -1.58 24.26 2.13
N HIS A 658 -2.49 24.20 1.15
CA HIS A 658 -2.88 25.35 0.32
C HIS A 658 -3.61 26.44 1.11
N SER A 659 -4.31 26.10 2.20
CA SER A 659 -4.91 27.09 3.11
C SER A 659 -3.92 27.75 4.09
N GLY A 660 -2.61 27.51 3.94
CA GLY A 660 -1.56 28.17 4.72
C GLY A 660 -1.43 27.70 6.18
N ARG A 661 -2.08 26.59 6.56
CA ARG A 661 -1.99 26.02 7.93
C ARG A 661 -0.54 25.63 8.27
N HIS A 662 -0.23 25.47 9.56
CA HIS A 662 1.10 25.08 10.05
C HIS A 662 1.11 23.72 10.79
N SER A 663 -0.03 23.04 10.83
CA SER A 663 -0.23 21.75 11.50
C SER A 663 -1.33 20.94 10.80
N GLY A 664 -1.24 19.61 10.94
CA GLY A 664 -2.07 18.63 10.24
C GLY A 664 -1.84 18.60 8.72
N LEU A 665 -0.73 19.12 8.22
CA LEU A 665 -0.34 19.10 6.81
C LEU A 665 0.16 17.72 6.41
N LEU A 666 1.18 17.21 7.12
CA LEU A 666 1.78 15.91 6.89
C LEU A 666 1.75 15.10 8.19
N TRP A 667 0.96 14.04 8.19
CA TRP A 667 1.01 13.00 9.20
C TRP A 667 1.92 11.87 8.73
N VAL A 668 2.77 11.39 9.64
CA VAL A 668 3.60 10.20 9.43
C VAL A 668 3.26 9.15 10.46
N LEU A 669 3.17 7.90 10.02
CA LEU A 669 2.95 6.72 10.85
C LEU A 669 4.00 5.65 10.53
N GLU A 670 4.52 4.99 11.55
CA GLU A 670 5.39 3.82 11.41
C GLU A 670 4.81 2.65 12.19
N GLN A 671 4.83 1.48 11.54
CA GLN A 671 4.22 0.24 12.04
C GLN A 671 5.28 -0.86 12.12
N VAL A 672 5.27 -1.62 13.22
CA VAL A 672 6.04 -2.87 13.42
C VAL A 672 5.19 -3.87 14.21
N PRO A 673 5.57 -5.15 14.36
CA PRO A 673 4.86 -6.06 15.26
C PRO A 673 4.75 -5.50 16.68
N GLY A 674 3.53 -5.48 17.23
CA GLY A 674 3.24 -4.99 18.58
C GLY A 674 3.32 -3.47 18.80
N ALA A 675 3.75 -2.67 17.81
CA ALA A 675 3.84 -1.21 17.98
C ALA A 675 3.46 -0.40 16.73
N VAL A 676 2.71 0.67 16.95
CA VAL A 676 2.46 1.75 15.98
C VAL A 676 2.87 3.06 16.62
N ARG A 677 3.47 3.96 15.85
CA ARG A 677 3.76 5.35 16.26
C ARG A 677 3.33 6.28 15.14
N SER A 678 2.64 7.37 15.47
CA SER A 678 2.28 8.41 14.50
C SER A 678 2.46 9.80 15.10
N ARG A 679 2.83 10.76 14.25
CA ARG A 679 3.04 12.17 14.63
C ARG A 679 2.64 13.10 13.47
N ASP A 680 2.13 14.28 13.83
CA ASP A 680 2.09 15.43 12.93
C ASP A 680 3.53 15.94 12.73
N VAL A 681 4.07 15.77 11.53
CA VAL A 681 5.43 16.20 11.17
C VAL A 681 5.42 17.46 10.31
N SER A 682 4.29 18.17 10.20
CA SER A 682 4.17 19.45 9.45
C SER A 682 5.25 20.45 9.82
N GLN A 683 5.63 20.50 11.10
CA GLN A 683 6.67 21.38 11.62
C GLN A 683 8.09 20.96 11.22
N VAL A 684 8.32 19.69 10.86
CA VAL A 684 9.58 19.22 10.26
C VAL A 684 9.59 19.60 8.78
N LEU A 685 8.55 19.23 8.04
CA LEU A 685 8.36 19.52 6.62
C LEU A 685 8.53 21.02 6.31
N LEU A 686 7.85 21.90 7.05
CA LEU A 686 7.91 23.35 6.84
C LEU A 686 9.27 23.98 7.20
N ARG A 687 10.06 23.37 8.10
CA ARG A 687 11.40 23.88 8.45
C ARG A 687 12.49 23.37 7.51
N GLN A 688 12.34 22.16 6.98
CA GLN A 688 13.32 21.55 6.07
C GLN A 688 13.03 21.88 4.59
N GLY A 689 11.79 22.26 4.27
CA GLY A 689 11.29 22.41 2.90
C GLY A 689 10.92 21.08 2.24
N TYR A 690 11.28 19.93 2.84
CA TYR A 690 10.95 18.61 2.32
C TYR A 690 10.80 17.56 3.44
N TRP A 691 10.21 16.43 3.06
CA TRP A 691 10.25 15.16 3.76
C TRP A 691 10.69 14.10 2.75
N ALA A 692 11.57 13.17 3.13
CA ALA A 692 12.00 12.07 2.27
C ALA A 692 12.01 10.75 3.04
N SER A 693 11.65 9.67 2.36
CA SER A 693 11.56 8.32 2.92
C SER A 693 12.29 7.30 2.04
N TYR A 694 12.96 6.35 2.67
CA TYR A 694 14.00 5.51 2.06
C TYR A 694 14.33 4.28 2.94
N ASN A 695 13.31 3.63 3.51
CA ASN A 695 13.43 2.37 4.25
C ASN A 695 14.30 2.44 5.52
N VAL A 696 14.20 3.55 6.25
CA VAL A 696 14.83 3.71 7.56
C VAL A 696 13.84 4.43 8.47
N PRO A 697 13.49 3.87 9.64
CA PRO A 697 12.54 4.50 10.56
C PRO A 697 12.99 5.89 11.00
N TYR A 698 12.06 6.84 10.97
CA TYR A 698 12.27 8.20 11.47
C TYR A 698 12.09 8.28 12.99
N PHE A 699 11.12 7.56 13.56
CA PHE A 699 10.90 7.60 15.00
C PHE A 699 11.97 6.77 15.71
N PRO A 700 12.82 7.34 16.60
CA PRO A 700 13.86 6.58 17.30
C PRO A 700 13.31 5.40 18.10
N GLU A 701 12.06 5.51 18.57
CA GLU A 701 11.36 4.42 19.26
C GLU A 701 11.13 3.20 18.36
N ILE A 702 10.91 3.40 17.06
CA ILE A 702 10.75 2.33 16.07
C ILE A 702 12.13 1.86 15.59
N TYR A 703 13.04 2.79 15.28
CA TYR A 703 14.42 2.51 14.85
C TYR A 703 15.16 1.55 15.79
N ASN A 704 15.10 1.83 17.09
CA ASN A 704 15.74 1.02 18.12
C ASN A 704 15.02 -0.32 18.31
N LEU A 705 13.68 -0.33 18.20
CA LEU A 705 12.86 -1.55 18.39
C LEU A 705 13.08 -2.56 17.26
N THR A 706 13.20 -2.11 16.01
CA THR A 706 13.48 -2.96 14.84
C THR A 706 14.93 -3.40 14.72
N GLY A 707 15.84 -2.87 15.55
CA GLY A 707 17.23 -3.32 15.62
C GLY A 707 18.12 -2.87 14.46
N TYR A 708 17.90 -1.67 13.91
CA TYR A 708 18.83 -1.08 12.94
C TYR A 708 20.21 -0.79 13.58
N PRO A 709 21.28 -0.62 12.76
CA PRO A 709 22.63 -0.34 13.26
C PRO A 709 22.76 0.93 14.10
N HIS A 710 23.75 0.97 15.00
CA HIS A 710 24.16 2.17 15.72
C HIS A 710 25.60 2.57 15.35
N PRO A 711 25.93 3.87 15.18
CA PRO A 711 25.03 5.04 15.23
C PRO A 711 23.99 5.04 14.09
N SER A 712 22.91 5.82 14.27
CA SER A 712 21.76 5.75 13.35
C SER A 712 22.11 6.11 11.91
N ILE A 713 21.70 5.25 10.98
CA ILE A 713 21.92 5.41 9.54
C ILE A 713 20.88 6.29 8.85
N TYR A 714 19.89 6.83 9.58
CA TYR A 714 18.79 7.63 8.99
C TYR A 714 19.32 8.78 8.14
N ASP A 715 20.15 9.67 8.71
CA ASP A 715 20.71 10.79 7.98
C ASP A 715 21.93 10.45 7.09
N THR A 716 22.59 9.30 7.29
CA THR A 716 23.85 8.93 6.63
C THR A 716 23.69 7.94 5.48
N CYS A 717 22.51 7.36 5.29
CA CYS A 717 22.16 6.51 4.16
C CYS A 717 22.44 7.17 2.79
N PRO A 718 22.96 6.47 1.76
CA PRO A 718 23.16 7.03 0.42
C PRO A 718 21.93 7.75 -0.13
N ARG A 719 20.72 7.19 0.03
CA ARG A 719 19.49 7.85 -0.41
C ARG A 719 19.17 9.09 0.42
N ALA A 720 19.37 9.06 1.73
CA ALA A 720 19.21 10.25 2.58
C ALA A 720 20.18 11.38 2.17
N GLN A 721 21.43 11.03 1.89
CA GLN A 721 22.46 11.98 1.42
C GLN A 721 22.14 12.51 0.01
N ILE A 722 21.71 11.67 -0.93
CA ILE A 722 21.31 12.09 -2.28
C ILE A 722 20.06 12.99 -2.20
N PHE A 723 19.02 12.62 -1.46
CA PHE A 723 17.85 13.49 -1.25
C PHE A 723 18.24 14.84 -0.64
N ARG A 724 19.09 14.86 0.39
CA ARG A 724 19.60 16.09 1.01
C ARG A 724 20.38 16.98 0.02
N ARG A 725 21.13 16.37 -0.90
CA ARG A 725 21.88 17.05 -1.97
C ARG A 725 20.96 17.63 -3.05
N GLU A 726 20.02 16.84 -3.56
CA GLU A 726 19.24 17.17 -4.76
C GLU A 726 17.98 18.00 -4.48
N GLN A 727 17.34 17.88 -3.30
CA GLN A 727 16.01 18.45 -3.04
C GLN A 727 15.90 19.97 -3.28
N ALA A 728 17.00 20.72 -3.04
CA ALA A 728 17.04 22.16 -3.28
C ALA A 728 16.82 22.51 -4.76
N SER A 729 17.31 21.67 -5.68
CA SER A 729 17.19 21.86 -7.14
C SER A 729 15.78 21.57 -7.70
N LEU A 730 14.89 20.98 -6.89
CA LEU A 730 13.54 20.62 -7.31
C LEU A 730 12.63 21.84 -7.42
N THR A 731 12.73 22.57 -8.53
CA THR A 731 11.90 23.75 -8.85
C THR A 731 10.85 23.46 -9.92
N SER A 732 10.74 22.21 -10.38
CA SER A 732 9.80 21.82 -11.44
C SER A 732 9.45 20.33 -11.39
N ARG A 733 8.31 19.99 -12.00
CA ARG A 733 7.87 18.61 -12.29
C ARG A 733 8.97 17.77 -12.97
N ALA A 734 9.67 18.35 -13.95
CA ALA A 734 10.73 17.66 -14.67
C ALA A 734 11.95 17.35 -13.79
N ALA A 735 12.31 18.25 -12.86
CA ALA A 735 13.37 17.98 -11.89
C ALA A 735 12.98 16.87 -10.91
N LEU A 736 11.71 16.83 -10.46
CA LEU A 736 11.19 15.76 -9.61
C LEU A 736 11.16 14.40 -10.33
N MET A 737 10.69 14.37 -11.58
CA MET A 737 10.73 13.19 -12.44
C MET A 737 12.16 12.65 -12.58
N ALA A 738 13.13 13.52 -12.88
CA ALA A 738 14.53 13.15 -13.01
C ALA A 738 15.12 12.61 -11.69
N LEU A 739 14.79 13.22 -10.54
CA LEU A 739 15.23 12.72 -9.24
C LEU A 739 14.69 11.32 -8.93
N MET A 740 13.39 11.08 -9.16
CA MET A 740 12.77 9.77 -8.92
C MET A 740 13.21 8.70 -9.93
N ARG A 741 13.97 9.09 -10.96
CA ARG A 741 14.62 8.22 -11.95
C ARG A 741 16.15 8.21 -11.84
N LEU A 742 16.75 8.90 -10.86
CA LEU A 742 18.18 9.10 -10.74
C LEU A 742 18.93 7.81 -10.37
N ASN A 743 19.85 7.37 -11.22
CA ASN A 743 20.82 6.33 -10.89
C ASN A 743 22.13 6.48 -11.67
N ARG A 744 23.06 7.27 -11.10
CA ARG A 744 24.39 7.51 -11.67
C ARG A 744 25.49 6.72 -10.95
N TYR A 745 25.22 5.47 -10.54
CA TYR A 745 26.07 4.75 -9.58
C TYR A 745 27.57 4.63 -9.91
N LYS A 746 27.96 4.70 -11.19
CA LYS A 746 29.36 4.69 -11.65
C LYS A 746 30.08 6.04 -11.54
N LEU A 747 29.33 7.13 -11.29
CA LEU A 747 29.80 8.52 -11.30
C LEU A 747 29.49 9.24 -9.98
N ASP A 748 28.39 8.87 -9.31
CA ASP A 748 27.99 9.45 -8.04
C ASP A 748 28.80 8.85 -6.88
N PRO A 749 29.61 9.63 -6.15
CA PRO A 749 30.40 9.11 -5.03
C PRO A 749 29.53 8.58 -3.89
N LEU A 750 28.29 9.06 -3.73
CA LEU A 750 27.36 8.56 -2.69
C LEU A 750 26.88 7.13 -2.99
N SER A 751 26.87 6.72 -4.26
CA SER A 751 26.55 5.34 -4.64
C SER A 751 27.69 4.37 -4.38
N GLY A 752 28.93 4.85 -4.25
CA GLY A 752 30.11 4.01 -4.00
C GLY A 752 30.43 3.00 -5.12
N GLY A 753 29.83 3.11 -6.31
CA GLY A 753 29.92 2.10 -7.38
C GLY A 753 28.86 1.00 -7.33
N LEU A 754 27.86 1.07 -6.44
CA LEU A 754 26.81 0.06 -6.27
C LEU A 754 25.46 0.54 -6.85
N PRO A 755 24.80 -0.21 -7.76
CA PRO A 755 23.63 0.27 -8.51
C PRO A 755 22.32 0.27 -7.72
N ASN A 756 22.31 -0.24 -6.48
CA ASN A 756 21.22 -0.06 -5.52
C ASN A 756 21.36 1.21 -4.66
N ASN A 757 22.55 1.78 -4.52
CA ASN A 757 22.80 2.98 -3.71
C ASN A 757 22.42 4.26 -4.47
N ALA A 758 21.19 4.32 -4.96
CA ALA A 758 20.63 5.38 -5.80
C ALA A 758 19.17 5.63 -5.40
N ILE A 759 18.53 6.69 -5.93
CA ILE A 759 17.10 6.91 -5.71
C ILE A 759 16.27 5.87 -6.49
N ALA A 760 16.72 5.49 -7.68
CA ALA A 760 16.08 4.46 -8.51
C ALA A 760 16.98 3.23 -8.70
N ALA A 761 17.00 2.31 -7.74
CA ALA A 761 17.89 1.14 -7.76
C ALA A 761 17.76 0.26 -9.03
N ARG A 762 18.86 -0.40 -9.40
CA ARG A 762 18.97 -1.36 -10.51
C ARG A 762 19.78 -2.59 -10.06
N TYR A 763 19.17 -3.53 -9.33
CA TYR A 763 19.92 -4.71 -8.84
C TYR A 763 20.35 -5.65 -9.98
N ASP A 764 19.77 -5.51 -11.16
CA ASP A 764 20.15 -6.28 -12.35
C ASP A 764 21.50 -5.82 -12.94
N LEU A 765 21.99 -4.63 -12.63
CA LEU A 765 23.27 -4.15 -13.16
C LEU A 765 24.47 -4.68 -12.37
N PRO A 766 25.63 -4.90 -13.00
CA PRO A 766 26.87 -5.20 -12.28
C PRO A 766 27.36 -3.96 -11.52
N ALA A 767 27.90 -4.17 -10.31
CA ALA A 767 28.64 -3.14 -9.60
C ALA A 767 29.86 -2.67 -10.40
N ALA A 768 30.27 -1.42 -10.19
CA ALA A 768 31.60 -0.97 -10.54
C ALA A 768 32.62 -1.59 -9.59
N THR A 769 33.85 -1.79 -10.06
CA THR A 769 34.98 -2.18 -9.19
C THR A 769 35.24 -1.13 -8.11
N ASP A 770 35.96 -1.52 -7.06
CA ASP A 770 36.49 -0.56 -6.10
C ASP A 770 37.66 0.27 -6.69
N PRO A 771 38.20 1.27 -5.96
CA PRO A 771 39.35 2.07 -6.42
C PRO A 771 40.66 1.29 -6.61
N ALA A 772 40.76 0.06 -6.09
CA ALA A 772 41.89 -0.86 -6.28
C ALA A 772 41.63 -1.88 -7.41
N GLY A 773 40.56 -1.70 -8.19
CA GLY A 773 40.17 -2.57 -9.31
C GLY A 773 39.55 -3.90 -8.89
N GLN A 774 39.25 -4.11 -7.61
CA GLN A 774 38.67 -5.35 -7.11
C GLN A 774 37.17 -5.42 -7.36
N PRO A 775 36.59 -6.62 -7.57
CA PRO A 775 35.15 -6.80 -7.60
C PRO A 775 34.55 -6.49 -6.23
N ARG A 776 33.44 -5.75 -6.21
CA ARG A 776 32.67 -5.51 -4.98
C ARG A 776 31.80 -6.70 -4.65
N ASN A 777 31.60 -6.93 -3.35
CA ASN A 777 30.60 -7.85 -2.83
C ASN A 777 29.19 -7.40 -3.25
N TRP A 778 28.59 -8.10 -4.21
CA TRP A 778 27.38 -7.62 -4.89
C TRP A 778 26.57 -8.76 -5.54
N THR A 779 25.34 -8.95 -5.07
CA THR A 779 24.39 -9.96 -5.61
C THR A 779 23.47 -9.33 -6.64
N ARG A 780 23.69 -9.62 -7.93
CA ARG A 780 22.78 -9.23 -9.01
C ARG A 780 21.45 -9.99 -8.90
N LYS A 781 20.33 -9.29 -9.05
CA LYS A 781 18.97 -9.87 -9.12
C LYS A 781 18.02 -8.97 -9.92
N ALA A 782 16.98 -9.53 -10.54
CA ALA A 782 15.95 -8.76 -11.25
C ALA A 782 15.01 -8.05 -10.27
N TYR A 783 15.52 -7.01 -9.62
CA TYR A 783 14.88 -6.22 -8.56
C TYR A 783 15.39 -4.78 -8.63
N GLY A 784 14.64 -3.82 -8.11
CA GLY A 784 15.02 -2.41 -8.08
C GLY A 784 13.80 -1.52 -8.30
N ALA A 785 14.03 -0.25 -8.62
CA ALA A 785 12.94 0.66 -8.94
C ALA A 785 12.20 0.20 -10.19
N VAL A 786 10.88 -0.01 -10.09
CA VAL A 786 10.02 -0.52 -11.18
C VAL A 786 9.07 0.53 -11.77
N ASP A 787 9.02 1.72 -11.18
CA ASP A 787 8.20 2.85 -11.66
C ASP A 787 8.72 4.18 -11.12
N ALA A 788 8.02 5.25 -11.46
CA ALA A 788 7.84 6.40 -10.58
C ALA A 788 6.43 7.00 -10.76
N LYS A 789 5.88 7.59 -9.70
CA LYS A 789 4.63 8.37 -9.68
C LYS A 789 4.94 9.79 -9.17
N VAL A 790 4.34 10.81 -9.79
CA VAL A 790 4.61 12.23 -9.56
C VAL A 790 3.31 13.04 -9.59
N VAL A 791 3.07 13.86 -8.56
CA VAL A 791 1.96 14.83 -8.49
C VAL A 791 2.47 16.15 -7.90
N ASP A 792 1.87 17.27 -8.29
CA ASP A 792 2.24 18.60 -7.80
C ASP A 792 1.03 19.54 -7.73
N SER A 793 1.23 20.78 -7.28
CA SER A 793 0.14 21.75 -7.11
C SER A 793 -0.62 22.13 -8.38
N GLU A 794 -0.05 21.97 -9.57
CA GLU A 794 -0.78 22.19 -10.83
C GLU A 794 -1.58 20.95 -11.22
N SER A 795 -1.02 19.75 -11.03
CA SER A 795 -1.65 18.51 -11.50
C SER A 795 -2.71 17.95 -10.52
N PHE A 796 -2.48 18.12 -9.22
CA PHE A 796 -3.35 17.58 -8.15
C PHE A 796 -4.83 18.00 -8.27
N PRO A 797 -5.20 19.28 -8.47
CA PRO A 797 -6.61 19.69 -8.50
C PRO A 797 -7.41 19.08 -9.66
N SER A 798 -6.74 18.57 -10.68
CA SER A 798 -7.36 17.87 -11.81
C SER A 798 -7.47 16.35 -11.63
N GLY A 799 -6.92 15.79 -10.54
CA GLY A 799 -6.76 14.36 -10.33
C GLY A 799 -5.70 13.73 -11.26
N ARG A 800 -4.69 14.51 -11.68
CA ARG A 800 -3.70 14.12 -12.68
C ARG A 800 -2.37 13.74 -12.01
N THR A 801 -1.97 12.48 -12.14
CA THR A 801 -0.65 11.98 -11.73
C THR A 801 0.17 11.62 -12.96
N TYR A 802 1.46 11.95 -12.95
CA TYR A 802 2.41 11.50 -13.96
C TYR A 802 3.06 10.19 -13.53
N VAL A 803 3.10 9.20 -14.41
CA VAL A 803 3.58 7.85 -14.09
C VAL A 803 4.50 7.29 -15.18
N ILE A 804 5.41 6.41 -14.81
CA ILE A 804 6.24 5.62 -15.74
C ILE A 804 6.40 4.21 -15.16
N ASN A 805 6.29 3.17 -15.99
CA ASN A 805 6.58 1.77 -15.59
C ASN A 805 7.94 1.35 -16.15
N GLY A 806 8.57 0.38 -15.49
CA GLY A 806 9.86 -0.18 -15.88
C GLY A 806 11.07 0.53 -15.24
N PRO A 807 12.24 -0.13 -15.20
CA PRO A 807 13.36 0.37 -14.42
C PRO A 807 14.04 1.61 -15.01
N THR A 808 14.75 2.33 -14.14
CA THR A 808 15.99 3.09 -14.42
C THR A 808 16.51 3.13 -15.87
N SER A 809 16.02 3.98 -16.78
CA SER A 809 16.48 4.06 -18.17
C SER A 809 17.09 5.43 -18.54
N ASP A 810 17.05 6.39 -17.63
CA ASP A 810 17.43 7.78 -17.84
C ASP A 810 18.96 7.96 -17.84
N ASP A 811 19.64 7.23 -16.95
CA ASP A 811 21.11 7.22 -16.78
C ASP A 811 21.74 5.85 -17.16
N GLN A 812 20.93 4.86 -17.49
CA GLN A 812 21.30 3.43 -17.55
C GLN A 812 20.64 2.73 -18.76
N PRO A 813 21.20 1.63 -19.28
CA PRO A 813 20.56 0.88 -20.37
C PRO A 813 19.19 0.34 -19.93
N PRO A 814 18.13 0.46 -20.75
CA PRO A 814 16.82 -0.13 -20.46
C PRO A 814 16.89 -1.61 -20.11
N PHE A 815 16.02 -2.05 -19.20
CA PHE A 815 15.94 -3.46 -18.81
C PHE A 815 15.15 -4.27 -19.86
N SER A 816 15.64 -5.47 -20.17
CA SER A 816 15.09 -6.37 -21.19
C SER A 816 15.17 -7.82 -20.73
N TRP A 817 14.05 -8.54 -20.78
CA TRP A 817 14.02 -9.99 -20.62
C TRP A 817 14.56 -10.71 -21.89
N ALA A 818 14.61 -10.02 -23.03
CA ALA A 818 15.12 -10.57 -24.29
C ALA A 818 16.65 -10.52 -24.41
N VAL A 819 17.36 -9.83 -23.49
CA VAL A 819 18.82 -9.89 -23.39
C VAL A 819 19.20 -11.14 -22.57
N PRO A 820 19.95 -12.11 -23.14
CA PRO A 820 20.29 -13.33 -22.43
C PRO A 820 21.21 -13.06 -21.22
N ASP A 821 20.69 -13.26 -20.01
CA ASP A 821 21.46 -13.23 -18.77
C ASP A 821 21.27 -14.55 -18.00
N PRO A 822 22.32 -15.37 -17.82
CA PRO A 822 22.23 -16.63 -17.09
C PRO A 822 21.72 -16.52 -15.64
N LEU A 823 21.81 -15.35 -15.01
CA LEU A 823 21.26 -15.13 -13.65
C LEU A 823 19.74 -14.90 -13.65
N LEU A 824 19.17 -14.54 -14.79
CA LEU A 824 17.76 -14.14 -14.92
C LEU A 824 16.94 -15.08 -15.81
N ALA A 825 17.58 -15.99 -16.54
CA ALA A 825 16.97 -16.83 -17.56
C ALA A 825 15.77 -17.66 -17.09
N ASP A 826 15.81 -18.18 -15.87
CA ASP A 826 14.75 -19.04 -15.33
C ASP A 826 13.59 -18.26 -14.65
N ILE A 827 13.64 -16.93 -14.58
CA ILE A 827 12.66 -16.13 -13.85
C ILE A 827 11.32 -16.10 -14.59
N ARG A 828 10.22 -16.47 -13.93
CA ARG A 828 8.87 -16.47 -14.53
C ARG A 828 8.32 -15.04 -14.61
N HIS A 829 7.97 -14.57 -15.81
CA HIS A 829 7.54 -13.20 -16.07
C HIS A 829 6.38 -13.10 -17.09
N GLU A 830 5.40 -14.00 -17.00
CA GLU A 830 4.21 -13.99 -17.87
C GLU A 830 3.50 -12.63 -17.86
N GLY A 831 3.12 -12.14 -19.04
CA GLY A 831 2.47 -10.84 -19.20
C GLY A 831 3.38 -9.63 -19.06
N CYS A 832 4.69 -9.79 -18.76
CA CYS A 832 5.64 -8.68 -18.89
C CYS A 832 5.92 -8.38 -20.38
N VAL A 833 6.23 -7.11 -20.71
CA VAL A 833 6.81 -6.78 -22.02
C VAL A 833 8.26 -7.28 -22.09
N GLY A 834 8.75 -7.60 -23.29
CA GLY A 834 10.11 -8.09 -23.49
C GLY A 834 11.20 -7.07 -23.17
N GLU A 835 10.92 -5.77 -23.31
CA GLU A 835 11.83 -4.67 -22.97
C GLU A 835 11.06 -3.46 -22.43
N PHE A 836 11.60 -2.81 -21.41
CA PHE A 836 10.97 -1.69 -20.70
C PHE A 836 11.53 -0.34 -21.18
N ARG A 837 10.95 0.18 -22.29
CA ARG A 837 11.27 1.50 -22.88
C ARG A 837 10.11 2.51 -22.80
N PHE A 838 9.22 2.37 -21.82
CA PHE A 838 8.08 3.28 -21.66
C PHE A 838 8.51 4.72 -21.38
N GLY A 839 7.75 5.67 -21.92
CA GLY A 839 7.85 7.09 -21.56
C GLY A 839 6.99 7.43 -20.34
N TRP A 840 7.14 8.68 -19.86
CA TRP A 840 6.22 9.23 -18.86
C TRP A 840 4.82 9.45 -19.45
N GLN A 841 3.83 8.92 -18.74
CA GLN A 841 2.40 9.08 -19.01
C GLN A 841 1.80 10.14 -18.09
N ALA A 842 0.73 10.81 -18.52
CA ALA A 842 -0.05 11.73 -17.70
C ALA A 842 -1.46 11.14 -17.52
N TYR A 843 -1.71 10.51 -16.38
CA TYR A 843 -2.97 9.83 -16.11
C TYR A 843 -3.90 10.65 -15.22
N GLN A 844 -5.14 10.71 -15.66
CA GLN A 844 -6.26 11.40 -15.04
C GLN A 844 -7.47 10.47 -15.14
N SER A 845 -8.42 10.61 -14.21
CA SER A 845 -9.71 9.91 -14.30
C SER A 845 -10.48 10.34 -15.56
N ILE A 846 -11.21 9.41 -16.19
CA ILE A 846 -11.98 9.72 -17.39
C ILE A 846 -13.15 10.67 -17.11
N ALA A 847 -13.76 10.67 -15.92
CA ALA A 847 -14.74 11.68 -15.51
C ALA A 847 -14.16 12.81 -14.63
N GLY A 848 -12.87 12.76 -14.28
CA GLY A 848 -12.22 13.74 -13.42
C GLY A 848 -12.62 13.64 -11.94
N PRO A 849 -12.28 14.65 -11.11
CA PRO A 849 -12.72 14.69 -9.71
C PRO A 849 -14.24 14.82 -9.61
N ARG A 850 -14.81 14.53 -8.43
CA ARG A 850 -16.22 14.86 -8.16
C ARG A 850 -16.39 16.38 -8.26
N GLY A 851 -17.44 16.84 -8.94
CA GLY A 851 -17.89 18.22 -8.80
C GLY A 851 -18.51 18.46 -7.43
N GLU A 852 -18.47 19.70 -6.96
CA GLU A 852 -19.23 20.17 -5.78
C GLU A 852 -20.75 20.19 -6.04
#